data_AF-R6NB92-F1
#
_entry.id   AF-R6NB92-F1
#
_cell.length_a   1.000
_cell.length_b   1.000
_cell.length_c   1.000
_cell.angle_alpha   90.00
_cell.angle_beta   90.00
_cell.angle_gamma   90.00
#
_symmetry.space_group_name_H-M   'P 1'
#
loop_
_entity.id
_entity.type
_entity.pdbx_description
1 polymer ?
#
loop_
_entity_poly.entity_id
_entity_poly.type
_entity_poly.pdbx_seq_one_letter_code
_entity_poly.pdbx_strand_id
1 'polypeptide(L)'
;MASSNRQPKWDIYEAVILLDGYLETLRANRPKTQIVKHISADLRRMAVNRGIEIDNIYRNENGISYQIQSMDSAYKGKKVYVPATRLFKGTVELYRTDTKRYFKILEEAKSMVAAKQNNKDAFLAWAASTLSAHRYKWIEKNILKMEQLAVASELISGSIFDVTDLATLQTIYKTAEKNIIFRIKNRKFFKSINDDFKIYIQYCSQLSKKVNQVTNTEASDIFANTKLQSTIGSSMEQVTGTTAYKDFVSANASKSDFCEAEFFDYLQNTAKLSTNTCASYVSSIRSAERYAVDHGHVSCSLFSKDKETIIATATELYSEPDFIKYNEHQHNRFSAAINKLLESIGAKIPEKAIAPHGDNCNRQSIASAEVNSKIIAVLKKHYEYGFKYDSIRELMRFRQFADDMGVALPEKDEELKTSIRSSGIVIAGKVYCNSDDMSKELQCIVDNVFFSGAGVIYYESLFENEQEWMESHVITSPDMLKEYLQTSITGYSYSKKFMAKGDRHSEKAVVTDEIKRIWGSHPVESVRNISERLPYIPSGNIWRVISGNASFVWTSEGEYLFIDRFRITEDEEEDILDFVEESCKKNGFVPLNDVPLGSIEEENYELTRTAIYNAIYKKVLSGKYHLNEKILTKEKSNLDTVMLLKQYIKDKDNCTFDEVANKVVELTGEKNRQYVFQALYDDMVRVDKDHFVANRFVNFSIDEIDTVLAGFITDNFRAIRDVTTFAMFPLCGQNWNHYLLESFCYKYSRKYALHVIHFNDKNAGIIAEKDFNKKYNEMLAIALARTDVELSPQVVGQYLFNTGYLAKRKYVNLSEISQRAIELRKER
;
A
#
# COMPACT_ATOMS: atom_id res chain seq x y z
N MET A 1 30.00 11.69 -25.06
CA MET A 1 30.38 12.59 -26.18
C MET A 1 29.13 13.29 -26.69
N ALA A 2 29.17 14.58 -27.01
CA ALA A 2 27.98 15.28 -27.51
C ALA A 2 27.69 14.90 -28.97
N SER A 3 26.58 14.19 -29.22
CA SER A 3 26.08 13.97 -30.58
C SER A 3 25.62 15.29 -31.16
N SER A 4 26.19 15.73 -32.28
CA SER A 4 25.76 16.96 -32.93
C SER A 4 24.43 16.74 -33.65
N ASN A 5 23.41 17.57 -33.36
CA ASN A 5 22.12 17.60 -34.09
C ASN A 5 22.29 18.07 -35.56
N ARG A 6 22.95 17.25 -36.37
CA ARG A 6 23.09 17.39 -37.82
C ARG A 6 22.16 16.36 -38.46
N GLN A 7 21.19 16.83 -39.25
CA GLN A 7 20.31 15.93 -39.99
C GLN A 7 21.11 14.95 -40.85
N PRO A 8 20.63 13.70 -41.03
CA PRO A 8 21.21 12.76 -41.98
C PRO A 8 21.43 13.38 -43.36
N LYS A 9 22.63 13.14 -43.92
CA LYS A 9 22.99 13.56 -45.28
C LYS A 9 21.98 12.97 -46.27
N TRP A 10 21.66 13.75 -47.30
CA TRP A 10 20.76 13.28 -48.36
C TRP A 10 21.36 12.10 -49.12
N ASP A 11 20.56 11.07 -49.40
CA ASP A 11 20.93 9.95 -50.28
C ASP A 11 20.30 10.07 -51.68
N ILE A 12 20.65 9.13 -52.58
CA ILE A 12 20.19 9.13 -53.97
C ILE A 12 18.69 8.83 -54.12
N TYR A 13 18.10 8.01 -53.24
CA TYR A 13 16.69 7.66 -53.25
C TYR A 13 15.84 8.84 -52.77
N GLU A 14 16.28 9.56 -51.74
CA GLU A 14 15.67 10.83 -51.35
C GLU A 14 15.75 11.87 -52.48
N ALA A 15 16.90 11.93 -53.17
CA ALA A 15 17.12 12.90 -54.25
C ALA A 15 16.29 12.62 -55.50
N VAL A 16 16.03 11.35 -55.89
CA VAL A 16 15.16 11.06 -57.03
C VAL A 16 13.69 11.38 -56.73
N ILE A 17 13.21 11.17 -55.51
CA ILE A 17 11.85 11.57 -55.08
C ILE A 17 11.72 13.10 -55.12
N LEU A 18 12.72 13.82 -54.60
CA LEU A 18 12.75 15.29 -54.66
C LEU A 18 12.79 15.82 -56.11
N LEU A 19 13.45 15.10 -57.02
CA LEU A 19 13.46 15.46 -58.45
C LEU A 19 12.12 15.12 -59.13
N ASP A 20 11.50 13.96 -58.86
CA ASP A 20 10.22 13.59 -59.49
C ASP A 20 9.10 14.54 -59.04
N GLY A 21 9.01 14.84 -57.74
CA GLY A 21 8.08 15.84 -57.23
C GLY A 21 8.37 17.27 -57.74
N TYR A 22 9.64 17.64 -57.97
CA TYR A 22 9.97 18.88 -58.66
C TYR A 22 9.49 18.86 -60.14
N LEU A 23 9.66 17.73 -60.85
CA LEU A 23 9.12 17.55 -62.20
C LEU A 23 7.58 17.62 -62.22
N GLU A 24 6.88 17.16 -61.18
CA GLU A 24 5.44 17.41 -61.00
C GLU A 24 5.11 18.91 -60.91
N THR A 25 5.93 19.74 -60.24
CA THR A 25 5.70 21.20 -60.22
C THR A 25 5.80 21.82 -61.62
N LEU A 26 6.67 21.29 -62.48
CA LEU A 26 6.81 21.75 -63.87
C LEU A 26 5.69 21.25 -64.79
N ARG A 27 5.07 20.11 -64.46
CA ARG A 27 3.91 19.54 -65.18
C ARG A 27 2.58 20.20 -64.81
N ALA A 28 2.58 21.25 -63.98
CA ALA A 28 1.44 22.09 -63.59
C ALA A 28 0.24 21.39 -62.90
N ASN A 29 0.33 20.08 -62.60
CA ASN A 29 -0.83 19.29 -62.15
C ASN A 29 -1.27 19.53 -60.69
N ARG A 30 -0.44 20.10 -59.81
CA ARG A 30 -0.77 20.36 -58.39
C ARG A 30 -0.11 21.63 -57.86
N PRO A 31 -0.72 22.33 -56.89
CA PRO A 31 -0.08 23.43 -56.16
C PRO A 31 1.23 23.00 -55.49
N LYS A 32 2.28 23.83 -55.57
CA LYS A 32 3.60 23.57 -54.96
C LYS A 32 3.53 23.24 -53.46
N THR A 33 2.56 23.79 -52.73
CA THR A 33 2.32 23.48 -51.31
C THR A 33 1.87 22.03 -51.08
N GLN A 34 0.99 21.49 -51.93
CA GLN A 34 0.60 20.08 -51.87
C GLN A 34 1.78 19.16 -52.23
N ILE A 35 2.61 19.58 -53.19
CA ILE A 35 3.81 18.85 -53.61
C ILE A 35 4.85 18.79 -52.48
N VAL A 36 5.17 19.93 -51.84
CA VAL A 36 6.02 19.99 -50.64
C VAL A 36 5.49 19.05 -49.54
N LYS A 37 4.17 19.04 -49.33
CA LYS A 37 3.53 18.25 -48.28
C LYS A 37 3.62 16.74 -48.50
N HIS A 38 3.35 16.24 -49.71
CA HIS A 38 3.50 14.79 -49.95
C HIS A 38 4.97 14.37 -49.94
N ILE A 39 5.90 15.12 -50.56
CA ILE A 39 7.35 14.80 -50.51
C ILE A 39 7.83 14.72 -49.05
N SER A 40 7.37 15.62 -48.17
CA SER A 40 7.68 15.55 -46.74
C SER A 40 7.13 14.29 -46.08
N ALA A 41 5.88 13.91 -46.36
CA ALA A 41 5.28 12.68 -45.85
C ALA A 41 5.96 11.41 -46.40
N ASP A 42 6.32 11.41 -47.69
CA ASP A 42 6.93 10.29 -48.41
C ASP A 42 8.35 10.02 -47.89
N LEU A 43 9.18 11.05 -47.74
CA LEU A 43 10.54 10.93 -47.20
C LEU A 43 10.56 10.60 -45.70
N ARG A 44 9.63 11.15 -44.90
CA ARG A 44 9.48 10.75 -43.49
C ARG A 44 9.03 9.29 -43.36
N ARG A 45 8.14 8.81 -44.24
CA ARG A 45 7.71 7.41 -44.28
C ARG A 45 8.82 6.47 -44.73
N MET A 46 9.60 6.85 -45.76
CA MET A 46 10.80 6.10 -46.17
C MET A 46 11.80 5.94 -45.01
N ALA A 47 12.01 6.99 -44.20
CA ALA A 47 12.89 6.92 -43.04
C ALA A 47 12.40 5.91 -41.99
N VAL A 48 11.11 5.98 -41.63
CA VAL A 48 10.48 5.01 -40.68
C VAL A 48 10.53 3.58 -41.25
N ASN A 49 10.21 3.39 -42.54
CA ASN A 49 10.29 2.09 -43.21
C ASN A 49 11.71 1.49 -43.21
N ARG A 50 12.75 2.33 -43.09
CA ARG A 50 14.17 1.95 -43.00
C ARG A 50 14.69 1.83 -41.55
N GLY A 51 13.81 1.96 -40.54
CA GLY A 51 14.20 1.90 -39.12
C GLY A 51 14.94 3.15 -38.61
N ILE A 52 14.80 4.29 -39.28
CA ILE A 52 15.39 5.57 -38.84
C ILE A 52 14.40 6.28 -37.91
N GLU A 53 14.82 6.55 -36.68
CA GLU A 53 14.08 7.40 -35.74
C GLU A 53 14.07 8.86 -36.23
N ILE A 54 12.91 9.51 -36.20
CA ILE A 54 12.71 10.86 -36.78
C ILE A 54 12.01 11.82 -35.81
N ASP A 55 12.55 13.03 -35.71
CA ASP A 55 11.97 14.14 -34.94
C ASP A 55 10.97 14.96 -35.79
N ASN A 56 10.53 16.12 -35.28
CA ASN A 56 9.66 17.05 -36.03
C ASN A 56 10.43 17.98 -37.01
N ILE A 57 11.75 17.86 -37.10
CA ILE A 57 12.62 18.69 -37.95
C ILE A 57 13.04 17.94 -39.21
N TYR A 58 13.22 16.61 -39.11
CA TYR A 58 13.65 15.72 -40.19
C TYR A 58 12.71 15.80 -41.40
N ARG A 59 13.24 16.32 -42.52
CA ARG A 59 12.55 16.41 -43.83
C ARG A 59 11.14 17.03 -43.74
N ASN A 60 10.93 17.98 -42.83
CA ASN A 60 9.64 18.66 -42.68
C ASN A 60 9.32 19.61 -43.86
N GLU A 61 8.07 20.05 -43.99
CA GLU A 61 7.58 20.84 -45.13
C GLU A 61 8.44 22.09 -45.43
N ASN A 62 8.90 22.80 -44.40
CA ASN A 62 9.80 23.96 -44.55
C ASN A 62 11.16 23.55 -45.13
N GLY A 63 11.76 22.48 -44.63
CA GLY A 63 13.01 21.93 -45.16
C GLY A 63 12.87 21.47 -46.62
N ILE A 64 11.78 20.78 -46.96
CA ILE A 64 11.50 20.34 -48.33
C ILE A 64 11.28 21.52 -49.27
N SER A 65 10.55 22.55 -48.86
CA SER A 65 10.34 23.77 -49.65
C SER A 65 11.66 24.46 -50.03
N TYR A 66 12.66 24.44 -49.13
CA TYR A 66 14.02 24.93 -49.41
C TYR A 66 14.79 23.99 -50.36
N GLN A 67 14.74 22.67 -50.16
CA GLN A 67 15.48 21.72 -51.00
C GLN A 67 14.92 21.64 -52.44
N ILE A 68 13.61 21.84 -52.65
CA ILE A 68 13.04 22.00 -54.00
C ILE A 68 13.68 23.19 -54.74
N GLN A 69 14.04 24.28 -54.04
CA GLN A 69 14.71 25.44 -54.65
C GLN A 69 16.19 25.16 -54.98
N SER A 70 16.82 24.23 -54.28
CA SER A 70 18.16 23.70 -54.64
C SER A 70 18.07 22.78 -55.86
N MET A 71 17.01 21.96 -55.94
CA MET A 71 16.72 21.08 -57.09
C MET A 71 16.37 21.89 -58.36
N ASP A 72 15.65 23.00 -58.25
CA ASP A 72 15.40 23.93 -59.37
C ASP A 72 16.71 24.46 -59.97
N SER A 73 17.63 24.94 -59.13
CA SER A 73 18.98 25.35 -59.55
C SER A 73 19.82 24.22 -60.13
N ALA A 74 19.58 22.96 -59.72
CA ALA A 74 20.23 21.80 -60.32
C ALA A 74 19.66 21.56 -61.73
N TYR A 75 18.33 21.57 -61.86
CA TYR A 75 17.62 21.33 -63.11
C TYR A 75 17.94 22.39 -64.18
N LYS A 76 17.87 23.67 -63.83
CA LYS A 76 18.18 24.79 -64.75
C LYS A 76 19.68 24.98 -65.01
N GLY A 77 20.56 24.19 -64.39
CA GLY A 77 22.02 24.23 -64.59
C GLY A 77 22.73 25.49 -64.04
N LYS A 78 21.98 26.47 -63.54
CA LYS A 78 22.46 27.74 -62.98
C LYS A 78 21.75 28.04 -61.66
N LYS A 79 22.40 28.78 -60.76
CA LYS A 79 21.78 29.23 -59.50
C LYS A 79 20.55 30.10 -59.82
N VAL A 80 19.39 29.70 -59.32
CA VAL A 80 18.16 30.50 -59.30
C VAL A 80 18.08 31.27 -57.99
N TYR A 81 18.04 30.55 -56.87
CA TYR A 81 17.97 31.12 -55.53
C TYR A 81 18.87 30.36 -54.56
N VAL A 82 18.50 29.13 -54.17
CA VAL A 82 19.36 28.22 -53.41
C VAL A 82 20.39 27.55 -54.34
N PRO A 83 21.69 27.47 -54.01
CA PRO A 83 22.66 26.74 -54.83
C PRO A 83 22.38 25.23 -54.86
N ALA A 84 22.68 24.59 -56.00
CA ALA A 84 22.49 23.16 -56.22
C ALA A 84 23.60 22.32 -55.55
N THR A 85 23.22 21.27 -54.80
CA THR A 85 24.18 20.31 -54.23
C THR A 85 24.83 19.43 -55.31
N ARG A 86 26.01 18.85 -55.03
CA ARG A 86 26.65 17.88 -55.96
C ARG A 86 25.76 16.67 -56.24
N LEU A 87 25.02 16.21 -55.22
CA LEU A 87 24.06 15.11 -55.34
C LEU A 87 22.95 15.47 -56.33
N PHE A 88 22.25 16.59 -56.12
CA PHE A 88 21.11 16.98 -56.97
C PHE A 88 21.54 17.26 -58.41
N LYS A 89 22.74 17.81 -58.63
CA LYS A 89 23.32 17.92 -59.98
C LYS A 89 23.47 16.54 -60.62
N GLY A 90 24.06 15.57 -59.91
CA GLY A 90 24.18 14.18 -60.37
C GLY A 90 22.84 13.47 -60.61
N THR A 91 21.81 13.75 -59.80
CA THR A 91 20.46 13.22 -60.00
C THR A 91 19.78 13.79 -61.25
N VAL A 92 19.94 15.09 -61.52
CA VAL A 92 19.47 15.76 -62.74
C VAL A 92 20.24 15.31 -63.98
N GLU A 93 21.55 15.10 -63.85
CA GLU A 93 22.40 14.56 -64.90
C GLU A 93 21.97 13.13 -65.26
N LEU A 94 21.82 12.25 -64.25
CA LEU A 94 21.30 10.89 -64.40
C LEU A 94 19.93 10.87 -65.11
N TYR A 95 19.00 11.74 -64.71
CA TYR A 95 17.69 11.89 -65.37
C TYR A 95 17.82 12.22 -66.87
N ARG A 96 18.83 12.99 -67.27
CA ARG A 96 19.08 13.44 -68.65
C ARG A 96 19.90 12.47 -69.50
N THR A 97 20.84 11.72 -68.90
CA THR A 97 21.81 10.89 -69.64
C THR A 97 21.49 9.39 -69.57
N ASP A 98 20.88 8.92 -68.48
CA ASP A 98 20.46 7.53 -68.29
C ASP A 98 19.09 7.50 -67.61
N THR A 99 18.08 7.98 -68.36
CA THR A 99 16.69 8.06 -67.90
C THR A 99 16.12 6.69 -67.49
N LYS A 100 16.63 5.59 -68.07
CA LYS A 100 16.26 4.22 -67.68
C LYS A 100 16.72 3.91 -66.24
N ARG A 101 17.97 4.20 -65.91
CA ARG A 101 18.52 4.03 -64.56
C ARG A 101 17.94 5.00 -63.56
N TYR A 102 17.61 6.24 -63.97
CA TYR A 102 16.82 7.16 -63.14
C TYR A 102 15.48 6.53 -62.74
N PHE A 103 14.68 6.06 -63.72
CA PHE A 103 13.39 5.44 -63.40
C PHE A 103 13.52 4.17 -62.56
N LYS A 104 14.55 3.34 -62.79
CA LYS A 104 14.82 2.18 -61.92
C LYS A 104 15.05 2.60 -60.45
N ILE A 105 15.91 3.59 -60.21
CA ILE A 105 16.21 4.07 -58.85
C ILE A 105 15.00 4.81 -58.25
N LEU A 106 14.15 5.43 -59.08
CA LEU A 106 12.88 6.04 -58.64
C LEU A 106 11.84 4.99 -58.22
N GLU A 107 11.73 3.85 -58.92
CA GLU A 107 10.86 2.73 -58.48
C GLU A 107 11.42 2.01 -57.25
N GLU A 108 12.74 1.87 -57.14
CA GLU A 108 13.40 1.44 -55.90
C GLU A 108 13.09 2.42 -54.74
N ALA A 109 13.14 3.73 -54.99
CA ALA A 109 12.78 4.73 -53.98
C ALA A 109 11.29 4.70 -53.63
N LYS A 110 10.40 4.56 -54.62
CA LYS A 110 8.94 4.52 -54.43
C LYS A 110 8.49 3.24 -53.72
N SER A 111 9.12 2.09 -53.95
CA SER A 111 8.85 0.86 -53.18
C SER A 111 9.31 0.96 -51.72
N MET A 112 10.29 1.82 -51.39
CA MET A 112 10.63 2.16 -50.00
C MET A 112 9.69 3.19 -49.35
N VAL A 113 8.95 3.99 -50.15
CA VAL A 113 7.88 4.89 -49.69
C VAL A 113 6.54 4.17 -49.58
N ALA A 114 6.29 3.20 -50.44
CA ALA A 114 5.08 2.39 -50.43
C ALA A 114 4.84 1.88 -48.99
N ALA A 115 3.57 1.91 -48.57
CA ALA A 115 3.23 1.21 -47.34
C ALA A 115 3.65 -0.25 -47.54
N LYS A 116 4.38 -0.83 -46.56
CA LYS A 116 4.39 -2.29 -46.44
C LYS A 116 2.93 -2.72 -46.51
N GLN A 117 2.63 -3.69 -47.39
CA GLN A 117 1.28 -4.21 -47.53
C GLN A 117 0.75 -4.51 -46.13
N ASN A 118 -0.38 -3.93 -45.72
CA ASN A 118 -0.90 -4.17 -44.38
C ASN A 118 -1.49 -5.57 -44.34
N ASN A 119 -0.60 -6.56 -44.21
CA ASN A 119 -0.89 -7.98 -44.22
C ASN A 119 -1.90 -8.33 -43.13
N LYS A 120 -2.01 -7.51 -42.08
CA LYS A 120 -3.07 -7.56 -41.08
C LYS A 120 -4.45 -7.50 -41.72
N ASP A 121 -4.75 -6.49 -42.53
CA ASP A 121 -6.08 -6.30 -43.12
C ASP A 121 -6.37 -7.42 -44.16
N ALA A 122 -5.37 -7.79 -44.95
CA ALA A 122 -5.47 -8.89 -45.91
C ALA A 122 -5.66 -10.26 -45.23
N PHE A 123 -4.99 -10.50 -44.11
CA PHE A 123 -5.16 -11.68 -43.26
C PHE A 123 -6.52 -11.70 -42.58
N LEU A 124 -6.97 -10.58 -42.00
CA LEU A 124 -8.26 -10.49 -41.31
C LEU A 124 -9.43 -10.67 -42.29
N ALA A 125 -9.35 -10.11 -43.50
CA ALA A 125 -10.33 -10.38 -44.56
C ALA A 125 -10.34 -11.86 -44.96
N TRP A 126 -9.18 -12.47 -45.17
CA TRP A 126 -9.06 -13.91 -45.45
C TRP A 126 -9.62 -14.77 -44.30
N ALA A 127 -9.26 -14.46 -43.07
CA ALA A 127 -9.72 -15.16 -41.87
C ALA A 127 -11.23 -15.06 -41.68
N ALA A 128 -11.82 -13.88 -41.90
CA ALA A 128 -13.28 -13.67 -41.89
C ALA A 128 -14.00 -14.54 -42.94
N SER A 129 -13.39 -14.74 -44.12
CA SER A 129 -13.94 -15.59 -45.18
C SER A 129 -13.68 -17.10 -44.99
N THR A 130 -12.77 -17.49 -44.09
CA THR A 130 -12.28 -18.88 -43.97
C THR A 130 -12.67 -19.54 -42.63
N LEU A 131 -12.95 -18.76 -41.58
CA LEU A 131 -13.16 -19.25 -40.21
C LEU A 131 -14.58 -18.99 -39.72
N SER A 132 -15.02 -19.77 -38.72
CA SER A 132 -16.28 -19.49 -38.04
C SER A 132 -16.21 -18.19 -37.22
N ALA A 133 -17.33 -17.47 -37.12
CA ALA A 133 -17.41 -16.19 -36.42
C ALA A 133 -16.89 -16.23 -34.97
N HIS A 134 -17.03 -17.38 -34.29
CA HIS A 134 -16.49 -17.59 -32.94
C HIS A 134 -14.95 -17.62 -32.89
N ARG A 135 -14.27 -18.21 -33.89
CA ARG A 135 -12.80 -18.17 -33.99
C ARG A 135 -12.31 -16.80 -34.45
N TYR A 136 -12.99 -16.19 -35.43
CA TYR A 136 -12.60 -14.89 -35.97
C TYR A 136 -12.59 -13.78 -34.90
N LYS A 137 -13.55 -13.77 -33.96
CA LYS A 137 -13.70 -12.74 -32.91
C LYS A 137 -12.41 -12.43 -32.12
N TRP A 138 -11.52 -13.40 -31.93
CA TRP A 138 -10.34 -13.26 -31.06
C TRP A 138 -8.99 -13.34 -31.79
N ILE A 139 -8.99 -13.60 -33.11
CA ILE A 139 -7.76 -13.94 -33.84
C ILE A 139 -6.72 -12.81 -33.81
N GLU A 140 -7.18 -11.56 -33.85
CA GLU A 140 -6.31 -10.38 -33.74
C GLU A 140 -5.71 -10.23 -32.32
N LYS A 141 -6.52 -10.29 -31.25
CA LYS A 141 -6.06 -10.22 -29.84
C LYS A 141 -5.05 -11.34 -29.55
N ASN A 142 -5.17 -12.49 -30.23
CA ASN A 142 -4.28 -13.63 -30.08
C ASN A 142 -2.95 -13.47 -30.86
N ILE A 143 -2.97 -12.96 -32.10
CA ILE A 143 -1.73 -12.74 -32.87
C ILE A 143 -0.93 -11.56 -32.31
N LEU A 144 -1.58 -10.49 -31.81
CA LEU A 144 -0.89 -9.38 -31.14
C LEU A 144 -0.19 -9.81 -29.83
N LYS A 145 -0.63 -10.90 -29.18
CA LYS A 145 0.12 -11.50 -28.07
C LYS A 145 1.42 -12.15 -28.54
N MET A 146 1.42 -12.84 -29.69
CA MET A 146 2.64 -13.37 -30.31
C MET A 146 3.58 -12.24 -30.78
N GLU A 147 3.04 -11.11 -31.25
CA GLU A 147 3.82 -9.90 -31.57
C GLU A 147 4.58 -9.38 -30.34
N GLN A 148 3.88 -9.20 -29.22
CA GLN A 148 4.50 -8.75 -27.96
C GLN A 148 5.64 -9.69 -27.49
N LEU A 149 5.46 -11.01 -27.64
CA LEU A 149 6.52 -11.98 -27.37
C LEU A 149 7.71 -11.82 -28.33
N ALA A 150 7.44 -11.74 -29.63
CA ALA A 150 8.46 -11.70 -30.66
C ALA A 150 9.32 -10.42 -30.57
N VAL A 151 8.70 -9.28 -30.27
CA VAL A 151 9.40 -8.01 -30.01
C VAL A 151 10.20 -8.09 -28.70
N ALA A 152 9.61 -8.59 -27.61
CA ALA A 152 10.31 -8.73 -26.33
C ALA A 152 11.42 -9.81 -26.32
N SER A 153 11.47 -10.65 -27.36
CA SER A 153 12.53 -11.65 -27.58
C SER A 153 13.53 -11.23 -28.66
N GLU A 154 13.50 -9.96 -29.11
CA GLU A 154 14.32 -9.39 -30.19
C GLU A 154 14.24 -10.12 -31.54
N LEU A 155 13.23 -10.98 -31.75
CA LEU A 155 13.03 -11.74 -32.99
C LEU A 155 12.49 -10.87 -34.13
N ILE A 156 11.75 -9.80 -33.80
CA ILE A 156 11.18 -8.84 -34.75
C ILE A 156 11.24 -7.42 -34.16
N SER A 157 11.38 -6.40 -35.01
CA SER A 157 11.45 -4.98 -34.64
C SER A 157 10.21 -4.17 -35.09
N GLY A 158 9.10 -4.83 -35.38
CA GLY A 158 7.87 -4.22 -35.88
C GLY A 158 6.69 -5.18 -35.87
N SER A 159 5.65 -4.86 -36.64
CA SER A 159 4.40 -5.65 -36.73
C SER A 159 4.68 -7.11 -37.12
N ILE A 160 4.06 -8.06 -36.41
CA ILE A 160 4.19 -9.49 -36.72
C ILE A 160 3.50 -9.84 -38.05
N PHE A 161 2.53 -9.02 -38.47
CA PHE A 161 1.89 -9.15 -39.77
C PHE A 161 2.84 -8.75 -40.92
N ASP A 162 3.84 -7.90 -40.69
CA ASP A 162 4.88 -7.58 -41.68
C ASP A 162 5.78 -8.79 -41.97
N VAL A 163 5.80 -9.78 -41.07
CA VAL A 163 6.65 -10.96 -41.17
C VAL A 163 5.92 -12.06 -41.94
N THR A 164 6.36 -12.30 -43.17
CA THR A 164 5.89 -13.40 -44.02
C THR A 164 6.90 -14.53 -44.19
N ASP A 165 8.11 -14.40 -43.63
CA ASP A 165 9.12 -15.46 -43.65
C ASP A 165 8.72 -16.61 -42.71
N LEU A 166 8.61 -17.80 -43.29
CA LEU A 166 8.20 -19.01 -42.57
C LEU A 166 9.26 -19.47 -41.56
N ALA A 167 10.55 -19.21 -41.78
CA ALA A 167 11.60 -19.60 -40.81
C ALA A 167 11.53 -18.74 -39.53
N THR A 168 11.35 -17.44 -39.70
CA THR A 168 11.15 -16.48 -38.61
C THR A 168 9.85 -16.77 -37.86
N LEU A 169 8.72 -16.97 -38.54
CA LEU A 169 7.45 -17.30 -37.87
C LEU A 169 7.49 -18.65 -37.14
N GLN A 170 8.13 -19.67 -37.71
CA GLN A 170 8.37 -20.95 -37.02
C GLN A 170 9.31 -20.81 -35.82
N THR A 171 10.25 -19.86 -35.86
CA THR A 171 11.12 -19.53 -34.72
C THR A 171 10.32 -18.85 -33.61
N ILE A 172 9.47 -17.87 -33.94
CA ILE A 172 8.54 -17.24 -32.98
C ILE A 172 7.61 -18.28 -32.35
N TYR A 173 7.02 -19.19 -33.15
CA TYR A 173 6.16 -20.26 -32.66
C TYR A 173 6.89 -21.20 -31.67
N LYS A 174 8.12 -21.63 -32.01
CA LYS A 174 8.94 -22.47 -31.12
C LYS A 174 9.41 -21.72 -29.87
N THR A 175 9.65 -20.42 -29.98
CA THR A 175 9.91 -19.56 -28.81
C THR A 175 8.68 -19.46 -27.93
N ALA A 176 7.47 -19.34 -28.47
CA ALA A 176 6.23 -19.35 -27.69
C ALA A 176 5.98 -20.67 -26.95
N GLU A 177 6.33 -21.82 -27.54
CA GLU A 177 6.25 -23.13 -26.86
C GLU A 177 7.31 -23.32 -25.75
N LYS A 178 8.46 -22.63 -25.85
CA LYS A 178 9.56 -22.72 -24.88
C LYS A 178 9.57 -21.60 -23.83
N ASN A 179 8.97 -20.45 -24.12
CA ASN A 179 8.95 -19.30 -23.22
C ASN A 179 7.89 -19.53 -22.13
N ILE A 180 8.36 -19.89 -20.93
CA ILE A 180 7.55 -20.18 -19.75
C ILE A 180 6.67 -18.97 -19.38
N ILE A 181 7.24 -17.75 -19.37
CA ILE A 181 6.54 -16.51 -19.04
C ILE A 181 5.36 -16.28 -20.00
N PHE A 182 5.55 -16.49 -21.30
CA PHE A 182 4.48 -16.37 -22.30
C PHE A 182 3.39 -17.41 -22.13
N ARG A 183 3.77 -18.65 -21.77
CA ARG A 183 2.83 -19.75 -21.52
C ARG A 183 2.00 -19.51 -20.27
N ILE A 184 2.59 -19.07 -19.16
CA ILE A 184 1.88 -18.73 -17.91
C ILE A 184 0.95 -17.53 -18.15
N LYS A 185 1.49 -16.41 -18.68
CA LYS A 185 0.73 -15.18 -19.01
C LYS A 185 -0.48 -15.42 -19.93
N ASN A 186 -0.53 -16.56 -20.61
CA ASN A 186 -1.62 -16.94 -21.50
C ASN A 186 -2.27 -18.30 -21.18
N ARG A 187 -2.01 -18.95 -20.03
CA ARG A 187 -2.32 -20.37 -19.75
C ARG A 187 -3.71 -20.81 -20.21
N LYS A 188 -4.77 -20.11 -19.78
CA LYS A 188 -6.20 -20.33 -20.15
C LYS A 188 -6.47 -20.26 -21.68
N PHE A 189 -5.67 -19.52 -22.46
CA PHE A 189 -5.86 -19.29 -23.90
C PHE A 189 -4.71 -19.81 -24.79
N PHE A 190 -3.62 -20.34 -24.22
CA PHE A 190 -2.37 -20.62 -24.93
C PHE A 190 -2.57 -21.55 -26.14
N LYS A 191 -3.44 -22.56 -26.01
CA LYS A 191 -3.82 -23.43 -27.13
C LYS A 191 -4.50 -22.66 -28.28
N SER A 192 -5.46 -21.77 -27.97
CA SER A 192 -6.09 -20.93 -29.01
C SER A 192 -5.08 -20.02 -29.67
N ILE A 193 -4.19 -19.39 -28.90
CA ILE A 193 -3.16 -18.48 -29.43
C ILE A 193 -2.18 -19.21 -30.34
N ASN A 194 -1.73 -20.41 -29.96
CA ASN A 194 -0.89 -21.26 -30.82
C ASN A 194 -1.64 -21.74 -32.07
N ASP A 195 -2.92 -22.08 -31.97
CA ASP A 195 -3.73 -22.51 -33.12
C ASP A 195 -4.04 -21.35 -34.07
N ASP A 196 -4.34 -20.16 -33.53
CA ASP A 196 -4.58 -18.93 -34.30
C ASP A 196 -3.28 -18.40 -34.96
N PHE A 197 -2.13 -18.55 -34.30
CA PHE A 197 -0.84 -18.23 -34.92
C PHE A 197 -0.39 -19.30 -35.93
N LYS A 198 -0.75 -20.58 -35.76
CA LYS A 198 -0.64 -21.60 -36.82
C LYS A 198 -1.49 -21.25 -38.04
N ILE A 199 -2.70 -20.71 -37.85
CA ILE A 199 -3.55 -20.22 -38.94
C ILE A 199 -2.87 -19.04 -39.67
N TYR A 200 -2.20 -18.13 -38.96
CA TYR A 200 -1.38 -17.08 -39.58
C TYR A 200 -0.17 -17.65 -40.36
N ILE A 201 0.58 -18.59 -39.79
CA ILE A 201 1.67 -19.30 -40.49
C ILE A 201 1.17 -20.03 -41.74
N GLN A 202 -0.01 -20.67 -41.65
CA GLN A 202 -0.67 -21.33 -42.77
C GLN A 202 -1.03 -20.32 -43.86
N TYR A 203 -1.58 -19.16 -43.51
CA TYR A 203 -1.84 -18.06 -44.44
C TYR A 203 -0.56 -17.57 -45.14
N CYS A 204 0.52 -17.32 -44.41
CA CYS A 204 1.82 -16.97 -45.00
C CYS A 204 2.35 -18.07 -45.94
N SER A 205 2.12 -19.35 -45.62
CA SER A 205 2.47 -20.48 -46.50
C SER A 205 1.58 -20.58 -47.75
N GLN A 206 0.34 -20.07 -47.68
CA GLN A 206 -0.55 -19.95 -48.82
C GLN A 206 -0.23 -18.72 -49.67
N LEU A 207 0.26 -17.62 -49.07
CA LEU A 207 0.79 -16.47 -49.80
C LEU A 207 2.02 -16.86 -50.62
N SER A 208 3.02 -17.52 -50.01
CA SER A 208 4.22 -17.96 -50.76
C SER A 208 3.89 -19.00 -51.83
N LYS A 209 2.94 -19.92 -51.57
CA LYS A 209 2.42 -20.84 -52.59
C LYS A 209 1.67 -20.11 -53.71
N LYS A 210 0.82 -19.10 -53.41
CA LYS A 210 0.14 -18.30 -54.43
C LYS A 210 1.12 -17.49 -55.28
N VAL A 211 2.17 -16.91 -54.70
CA VAL A 211 3.25 -16.26 -55.47
C VAL A 211 3.90 -17.25 -56.44
N ASN A 212 4.08 -18.51 -56.03
CA ASN A 212 4.64 -19.58 -56.86
C ASN A 212 3.62 -20.29 -57.81
N GLN A 213 2.32 -20.06 -57.64
CA GLN A 213 1.22 -20.62 -58.46
C GLN A 213 0.60 -19.60 -59.43
N VAL A 214 0.72 -18.30 -59.18
CA VAL A 214 0.51 -17.27 -60.21
C VAL A 214 1.55 -17.43 -61.34
N THR A 215 2.68 -18.10 -61.07
CA THR A 215 3.64 -18.56 -62.08
C THR A 215 3.39 -19.97 -62.63
N ASN A 216 2.40 -20.74 -62.14
CA ASN A 216 2.08 -22.09 -62.60
C ASN A 216 0.62 -22.51 -62.30
N THR A 217 -0.19 -22.66 -63.35
CA THR A 217 -1.40 -23.51 -63.38
C THR A 217 -2.59 -22.95 -62.56
N GLU A 218 -3.71 -22.47 -63.13
CA GLU A 218 -4.40 -22.84 -64.38
C GLU A 218 -4.76 -24.33 -64.48
N ALA A 219 -5.31 -24.91 -63.42
CA ALA A 219 -6.09 -26.15 -63.48
C ALA A 219 -7.14 -26.25 -62.36
N SER A 220 -8.22 -26.95 -62.69
CA SER A 220 -9.38 -27.43 -61.93
C SER A 220 -9.15 -27.99 -60.51
N ASP A 221 -10.17 -28.29 -59.68
CA ASP A 221 -11.56 -27.82 -59.42
C ASP A 221 -12.19 -28.78 -58.37
N ILE A 222 -13.44 -28.54 -57.93
CA ILE A 222 -14.43 -29.54 -57.42
C ILE A 222 -14.20 -30.25 -56.05
N PHE A 223 -14.87 -29.68 -55.03
CA PHE A 223 -15.84 -30.31 -54.07
C PHE A 223 -15.55 -31.56 -53.17
N ALA A 224 -15.93 -31.40 -51.89
CA ALA A 224 -16.72 -32.35 -51.03
C ALA A 224 -16.01 -33.61 -50.42
N ASN A 225 -16.43 -34.24 -49.29
CA ASN A 225 -17.41 -33.90 -48.23
C ASN A 225 -17.29 -34.77 -46.93
N THR A 226 -17.77 -34.23 -45.78
CA THR A 226 -18.65 -34.90 -44.76
C THR A 226 -18.15 -36.01 -43.76
N LYS A 227 -18.43 -35.75 -42.46
CA LYS A 227 -18.64 -36.64 -41.26
C LYS A 227 -17.46 -37.44 -40.63
N LEU A 228 -17.57 -38.10 -39.44
CA LEU A 228 -18.12 -37.82 -38.06
C LEU A 228 -18.15 -39.15 -37.23
N GLN A 229 -17.74 -39.14 -35.94
CA GLN A 229 -18.27 -39.92 -34.76
C GLN A 229 -17.27 -40.65 -33.83
N SER A 230 -17.50 -40.47 -32.51
CA SER A 230 -17.34 -41.40 -31.34
C SER A 230 -15.95 -42.03 -31.04
N THR A 231 -15.66 -42.70 -29.89
CA THR A 231 -16.50 -43.31 -28.81
C THR A 231 -15.85 -43.18 -27.39
N ILE A 232 -16.27 -43.96 -26.37
CA ILE A 232 -16.23 -43.65 -24.92
C ILE A 232 -15.62 -44.80 -24.05
N GLY A 233 -14.99 -44.47 -22.90
CA GLY A 233 -14.62 -45.32 -21.73
C GLY A 233 -13.91 -44.47 -20.64
N SER A 234 -14.00 -44.61 -19.29
CA SER A 234 -14.55 -45.58 -18.30
C SER A 234 -13.59 -46.73 -17.88
N SER A 235 -13.37 -47.11 -16.59
CA SER A 235 -13.70 -46.53 -15.25
C SER A 235 -13.17 -47.37 -14.05
N MET A 236 -12.99 -46.76 -12.85
CA MET A 236 -12.94 -47.38 -11.47
C MET A 236 -11.69 -48.25 -11.10
N GLU A 237 -11.27 -48.54 -9.84
CA GLU A 237 -11.72 -48.24 -8.44
C GLU A 237 -10.63 -48.51 -7.32
N GLN A 238 -10.78 -47.93 -6.10
CA GLN A 238 -10.43 -48.45 -4.71
C GLN A 238 -8.94 -48.89 -4.34
N VAL A 239 -8.41 -49.05 -3.09
CA VAL A 239 -8.81 -48.83 -1.65
C VAL A 239 -7.62 -48.81 -0.62
N THR A 240 -7.79 -48.11 0.54
CA THR A 240 -7.10 -48.08 1.91
C THR A 240 -5.62 -48.50 2.21
N GLY A 241 -5.00 -47.85 3.22
CA GLY A 241 -3.78 -48.33 3.96
C GLY A 241 -3.30 -47.42 5.13
N THR A 242 -2.40 -47.89 6.02
CA THR A 242 -1.99 -47.28 7.33
C THR A 242 -0.51 -47.64 7.72
N THR A 243 0.17 -47.28 8.84
CA THR A 243 -0.20 -46.81 10.22
C THR A 243 0.99 -46.17 11.02
N ALA A 244 0.71 -45.28 12.00
CA ALA A 244 1.31 -45.11 13.36
C ALA A 244 2.82 -44.76 13.66
N TYR A 245 3.01 -43.73 14.53
CA TYR A 245 4.13 -43.43 15.49
C TYR A 245 5.59 -43.30 14.95
N LYS A 246 6.53 -42.52 15.53
CA LYS A 246 6.81 -42.19 16.96
C LYS A 246 7.71 -40.94 17.14
N ASP A 247 7.80 -40.40 18.36
CA ASP A 247 8.53 -39.19 18.77
C ASP A 247 10.05 -39.38 19.03
N PHE A 248 10.81 -38.27 19.12
CA PHE A 248 11.61 -37.94 20.33
C PHE A 248 12.17 -36.50 20.32
N VAL A 249 12.16 -35.84 21.48
CA VAL A 249 12.86 -34.57 21.78
C VAL A 249 13.87 -34.83 22.91
N SER A 250 15.01 -34.14 22.91
CA SER A 250 16.00 -34.20 24.00
C SER A 250 16.01 -32.89 24.81
N ALA A 251 16.38 -32.98 26.09
CA ALA A 251 16.12 -31.95 27.10
C ALA A 251 17.38 -31.45 27.81
N ASN A 252 17.26 -30.34 28.55
CA ASN A 252 17.50 -30.32 30.00
C ASN A 252 17.21 -28.94 30.62
N ALA A 253 16.37 -28.93 31.65
CA ALA A 253 16.17 -27.84 32.61
C ALA A 253 15.97 -28.45 34.01
N SER A 254 15.70 -27.63 35.03
CA SER A 254 15.88 -27.99 36.44
C SER A 254 14.69 -28.74 37.07
N LYS A 255 14.86 -29.25 38.30
CA LYS A 255 13.88 -30.13 38.96
C LYS A 255 12.60 -29.42 39.45
N SER A 256 12.56 -28.09 39.54
CA SER A 256 11.32 -27.33 39.72
C SER A 256 10.46 -27.34 38.45
N ASP A 257 11.12 -27.36 37.30
CA ASP A 257 10.51 -26.98 36.02
C ASP A 257 9.60 -28.10 35.46
N PHE A 258 9.66 -29.31 36.06
CA PHE A 258 8.89 -30.47 35.62
C PHE A 258 7.40 -30.34 35.95
N CYS A 259 7.04 -30.03 37.20
CA CYS A 259 5.63 -29.85 37.58
C CYS A 259 5.07 -28.51 37.11
N GLU A 260 5.95 -27.51 36.90
CA GLU A 260 5.58 -26.27 36.20
C GLU A 260 5.25 -26.54 34.73
N ALA A 261 6.05 -27.36 34.02
CA ALA A 261 5.77 -27.78 32.66
C ALA A 261 4.50 -28.64 32.55
N GLU A 262 4.30 -29.63 33.43
CA GLU A 262 3.08 -30.43 33.48
C GLU A 262 1.83 -29.55 33.67
N PHE A 263 1.89 -28.52 34.52
CA PHE A 263 0.80 -27.57 34.69
C PHE A 263 0.62 -26.63 33.48
N PHE A 264 1.72 -26.15 32.88
CA PHE A 264 1.68 -25.30 31.69
C PHE A 264 1.09 -26.03 30.48
N ASP A 265 1.48 -27.30 30.26
CA ASP A 265 0.93 -28.16 29.23
C ASP A 265 -0.55 -28.51 29.48
N TYR A 266 -0.97 -28.71 30.73
CA TYR A 266 -2.39 -28.82 31.07
C TYR A 266 -3.15 -27.54 30.69
N LEU A 267 -2.63 -26.36 31.05
CA LEU A 267 -3.29 -25.09 30.75
C LEU A 267 -3.36 -24.81 29.23
N GLN A 268 -2.32 -25.16 28.48
CA GLN A 268 -2.26 -24.94 27.03
C GLN A 268 -3.04 -25.99 26.23
N ASN A 269 -2.84 -27.28 26.53
CA ASN A 269 -3.35 -28.38 25.69
C ASN A 269 -4.72 -28.90 26.17
N THR A 270 -4.97 -28.93 27.48
CA THR A 270 -6.26 -29.37 28.05
C THR A 270 -7.23 -28.21 28.25
N ALA A 271 -6.80 -27.12 28.90
CA ALA A 271 -7.65 -25.94 29.15
C ALA A 271 -7.67 -24.93 27.98
N LYS A 272 -6.88 -25.15 26.92
CA LYS A 272 -6.86 -24.36 25.67
C LYS A 272 -6.59 -22.86 25.86
N LEU A 273 -5.79 -22.50 26.86
CA LEU A 273 -5.42 -21.11 27.15
C LEU A 273 -4.24 -20.64 26.28
N SER A 274 -4.12 -19.33 26.08
CA SER A 274 -2.98 -18.75 25.36
C SER A 274 -1.68 -18.86 26.18
N THR A 275 -0.53 -18.99 25.52
CA THR A 275 0.79 -19.08 26.19
C THR A 275 1.06 -17.94 27.16
N ASN A 276 0.66 -16.70 26.80
CA ASN A 276 0.74 -15.53 27.68
C ASN A 276 -0.16 -15.67 28.92
N THR A 277 -1.33 -16.32 28.79
CA THR A 277 -2.21 -16.67 29.90
C THR A 277 -1.54 -17.72 30.79
N CYS A 278 -1.04 -18.82 30.22
CA CYS A 278 -0.37 -19.90 30.96
C CYS A 278 0.82 -19.38 31.78
N ALA A 279 1.65 -18.51 31.19
CA ALA A 279 2.75 -17.85 31.90
C ALA A 279 2.29 -16.97 33.08
N SER A 280 1.16 -16.27 32.94
CA SER A 280 0.55 -15.47 34.00
C SER A 280 0.02 -16.32 35.16
N TYR A 281 -0.55 -17.50 34.87
CA TYR A 281 -0.98 -18.47 35.87
C TYR A 281 0.21 -19.05 36.64
N VAL A 282 1.25 -19.52 35.95
CA VAL A 282 2.50 -20.00 36.55
C VAL A 282 3.17 -18.93 37.42
N SER A 283 3.28 -17.69 36.92
CA SER A 283 3.83 -16.57 37.70
C SER A 283 2.99 -16.23 38.93
N SER A 284 1.68 -16.51 38.91
CA SER A 284 0.80 -16.30 40.06
C SER A 284 0.98 -17.40 41.12
N ILE A 285 1.19 -18.66 40.72
CA ILE A 285 1.57 -19.74 41.66
C ILE A 285 2.90 -19.43 42.34
N ARG A 286 3.96 -19.10 41.57
CA ARG A 286 5.28 -18.72 42.11
C ARG A 286 5.23 -17.54 43.08
N SER A 287 4.23 -16.66 42.94
CA SER A 287 4.00 -15.52 43.84
C SER A 287 3.30 -15.93 45.14
N ALA A 288 2.44 -16.94 45.10
CA ALA A 288 1.81 -17.52 46.29
C ALA A 288 2.76 -18.44 47.08
N GLU A 289 3.59 -19.24 46.39
CA GLU A 289 4.67 -20.01 47.05
C GLU A 289 5.64 -19.07 47.77
N ARG A 290 6.05 -17.96 47.14
CA ARG A 290 6.91 -16.97 47.79
C ARG A 290 6.25 -16.36 49.02
N TYR A 291 4.96 -16.02 48.95
CA TYR A 291 4.23 -15.56 50.13
C TYR A 291 4.26 -16.60 51.26
N ALA A 292 4.04 -17.88 50.95
CA ALA A 292 4.10 -18.96 51.95
C ALA A 292 5.49 -19.08 52.61
N VAL A 293 6.55 -18.97 51.82
CA VAL A 293 7.94 -18.96 52.32
C VAL A 293 8.22 -17.74 53.20
N ASP A 294 7.83 -16.55 52.74
CA ASP A 294 8.13 -15.28 53.43
C ASP A 294 7.39 -15.14 54.77
N HIS A 295 6.26 -15.82 54.96
CA HIS A 295 5.48 -15.84 56.22
C HIS A 295 5.71 -17.09 57.08
N GLY A 296 6.58 -18.02 56.66
CA GLY A 296 7.05 -19.14 57.49
C GLY A 296 6.05 -20.30 57.64
N HIS A 297 5.24 -20.56 56.62
CA HIS A 297 4.24 -21.63 56.62
C HIS A 297 4.84 -23.04 56.75
N VAL A 298 4.07 -23.98 57.29
CA VAL A 298 4.52 -25.37 57.47
C VAL A 298 4.65 -26.08 56.12
N SER A 299 3.75 -25.77 55.18
CA SER A 299 3.83 -26.22 53.79
C SER A 299 3.98 -25.03 52.84
N CYS A 300 5.06 -25.00 52.08
CA CYS A 300 5.49 -23.84 51.26
C CYS A 300 5.54 -24.08 49.74
N SER A 301 5.09 -25.24 49.24
CA SER A 301 5.21 -25.58 47.81
C SER A 301 3.90 -26.03 47.18
N LEU A 302 3.58 -25.36 46.07
CA LEU A 302 2.47 -25.64 45.17
C LEU A 302 2.96 -26.40 43.92
N PHE A 303 4.21 -26.21 43.48
CA PHE A 303 4.85 -27.00 42.43
C PHE A 303 5.63 -28.22 42.99
N SER A 304 4.94 -29.05 43.78
CA SER A 304 5.47 -30.32 44.32
C SER A 304 5.05 -31.53 43.47
N LYS A 305 5.76 -32.66 43.60
CA LYS A 305 5.28 -33.97 43.11
C LYS A 305 4.36 -34.68 44.11
N ASP A 306 4.32 -34.24 45.35
CA ASP A 306 3.38 -34.75 46.35
C ASP A 306 2.08 -33.94 46.34
N LYS A 307 0.97 -34.62 46.05
CA LYS A 307 -0.37 -34.05 46.03
C LYS A 307 -0.86 -33.63 47.42
N GLU A 308 -0.38 -34.29 48.49
CA GLU A 308 -0.76 -33.95 49.86
C GLU A 308 -0.12 -32.60 50.27
N THR A 309 1.16 -32.39 49.97
CA THR A 309 1.88 -31.11 50.11
C THR A 309 1.19 -29.96 49.36
N ILE A 310 0.71 -30.16 48.11
CA ILE A 310 0.01 -29.10 47.37
C ILE A 310 -1.31 -28.73 48.07
N ILE A 311 -2.10 -29.74 48.47
CA ILE A 311 -3.38 -29.51 49.16
C ILE A 311 -3.14 -28.86 50.53
N ALA A 312 -2.11 -29.26 51.27
CA ALA A 312 -1.72 -28.63 52.53
C ALA A 312 -1.38 -27.15 52.32
N THR A 313 -0.44 -26.82 51.42
CA THR A 313 -0.05 -25.42 51.11
C THR A 313 -1.26 -24.57 50.70
N ALA A 314 -2.13 -25.10 49.83
CA ALA A 314 -3.33 -24.38 49.39
C ALA A 314 -4.36 -24.16 50.50
N THR A 315 -4.51 -25.13 51.42
CA THR A 315 -5.43 -25.04 52.56
C THR A 315 -4.90 -24.09 53.63
N GLU A 316 -3.58 -24.09 53.87
CA GLU A 316 -2.91 -23.18 54.81
C GLU A 316 -3.08 -21.72 54.36
N LEU A 317 -2.76 -21.43 53.07
CA LEU A 317 -2.97 -20.10 52.46
C LEU A 317 -4.45 -19.66 52.47
N TYR A 318 -5.40 -20.55 52.18
CA TYR A 318 -6.83 -20.20 52.22
C TYR A 318 -7.41 -20.08 53.64
N SER A 319 -6.66 -20.44 54.68
CA SER A 319 -7.05 -20.27 56.09
C SER A 319 -6.55 -18.96 56.70
N GLU A 320 -5.66 -18.24 56.03
CA GLU A 320 -4.99 -17.05 56.56
C GLU A 320 -5.71 -15.73 56.19
N PRO A 321 -6.16 -14.91 57.16
CA PRO A 321 -6.88 -13.68 56.88
C PRO A 321 -6.10 -12.61 56.10
N ASP A 322 -4.77 -12.60 56.18
CA ASP A 322 -3.94 -11.59 55.51
C ASP A 322 -3.56 -12.00 54.08
N PHE A 323 -3.31 -13.29 53.81
CA PHE A 323 -3.26 -13.81 52.43
C PHE A 323 -4.58 -13.57 51.67
N ILE A 324 -5.74 -13.74 52.33
CA ILE A 324 -7.05 -13.45 51.71
C ILE A 324 -7.11 -11.98 51.26
N LYS A 325 -6.76 -11.01 52.11
CA LYS A 325 -6.71 -9.58 51.75
C LYS A 325 -5.69 -9.30 50.65
N TYR A 326 -4.50 -9.90 50.72
CA TYR A 326 -3.45 -9.75 49.71
C TYR A 326 -3.92 -10.27 48.35
N ASN A 327 -4.61 -11.39 48.31
CA ASN A 327 -5.23 -11.96 47.12
C ASN A 327 -6.37 -11.07 46.57
N GLU A 328 -7.24 -10.52 47.42
CA GLU A 328 -8.28 -9.56 47.02
C GLU A 328 -7.68 -8.29 46.40
N HIS A 329 -6.65 -7.70 47.04
CA HIS A 329 -5.86 -6.57 46.50
C HIS A 329 -5.16 -6.90 45.17
N GLN A 330 -4.99 -8.18 44.85
CA GLN A 330 -4.41 -8.69 43.61
C GLN A 330 -5.49 -9.27 42.67
N HIS A 331 -6.75 -8.82 42.83
CA HIS A 331 -7.91 -9.22 42.02
C HIS A 331 -8.17 -10.73 41.98
N ASN A 332 -7.93 -11.41 43.09
CA ASN A 332 -8.09 -12.86 43.29
C ASN A 332 -7.24 -13.75 42.36
N ARG A 333 -6.17 -13.21 41.76
CA ARG A 333 -5.34 -13.92 40.77
C ARG A 333 -4.61 -15.14 41.34
N PHE A 334 -4.27 -15.15 42.63
CA PHE A 334 -3.61 -16.29 43.25
C PHE A 334 -4.61 -17.43 43.48
N SER A 335 -5.80 -17.15 44.03
CA SER A 335 -6.86 -18.17 44.13
C SER A 335 -7.29 -18.72 42.77
N ALA A 336 -7.38 -17.87 41.74
CA ALA A 336 -7.70 -18.31 40.38
C ALA A 336 -6.65 -19.29 39.82
N ALA A 337 -5.36 -19.08 40.13
CA ALA A 337 -4.28 -19.97 39.74
C ALA A 337 -4.23 -21.26 40.58
N ILE A 338 -4.29 -21.15 41.91
CA ILE A 338 -4.28 -22.27 42.85
C ILE A 338 -5.45 -23.22 42.57
N ASN A 339 -6.66 -22.70 42.34
CA ASN A 339 -7.82 -23.54 42.01
C ASN A 339 -7.63 -24.31 40.69
N LYS A 340 -7.00 -23.71 39.67
CA LYS A 340 -6.68 -24.41 38.42
C LYS A 340 -5.57 -25.46 38.58
N LEU A 341 -4.63 -25.26 39.50
CA LEU A 341 -3.60 -26.24 39.85
C LEU A 341 -4.17 -27.42 40.65
N LEU A 342 -5.11 -27.17 41.56
CA LEU A 342 -5.88 -28.21 42.26
C LEU A 342 -6.76 -28.99 41.27
N GLU A 343 -7.36 -28.32 40.28
CA GLU A 343 -8.12 -28.96 39.20
C GLU A 343 -7.23 -29.86 38.32
N SER A 344 -6.02 -29.41 37.94
CA SER A 344 -5.11 -30.20 37.09
C SER A 344 -4.59 -31.47 37.76
N ILE A 345 -4.41 -31.48 39.08
CA ILE A 345 -4.02 -32.68 39.85
C ILE A 345 -5.24 -33.51 40.29
N GLY A 346 -6.47 -33.13 39.92
CA GLY A 346 -7.69 -33.81 40.34
C GLY A 346 -7.90 -33.82 41.87
N ALA A 347 -7.56 -32.72 42.54
CA ALA A 347 -7.93 -32.49 43.94
C ALA A 347 -9.35 -31.92 44.03
N LYS A 348 -10.05 -32.18 45.14
CA LYS A 348 -11.22 -31.35 45.47
C LYS A 348 -10.71 -29.96 45.86
N ILE A 349 -11.21 -28.93 45.19
CA ILE A 349 -10.99 -27.55 45.62
C ILE A 349 -11.60 -27.42 47.02
N PRO A 350 -10.86 -26.92 48.04
CA PRO A 350 -11.44 -26.63 49.34
C PRO A 350 -12.64 -25.71 49.19
N GLU A 351 -13.78 -26.07 49.80
CA GLU A 351 -14.93 -25.18 49.83
C GLU A 351 -14.51 -23.85 50.47
N LYS A 352 -14.96 -22.73 49.90
CA LYS A 352 -14.66 -21.40 50.45
C LYS A 352 -14.99 -21.39 51.94
N ALA A 353 -14.10 -20.81 52.74
CA ALA A 353 -14.38 -20.48 54.14
C ALA A 353 -15.52 -19.43 54.20
N ILE A 354 -16.76 -19.90 54.12
CA ILE A 354 -17.96 -19.11 54.33
C ILE A 354 -17.99 -18.77 55.82
N ALA A 355 -17.70 -17.50 56.15
CA ALA A 355 -17.98 -16.98 57.48
C ALA A 355 -19.46 -17.25 57.80
N PRO A 356 -19.78 -17.87 58.95
CA PRO A 356 -21.01 -18.64 59.11
C PRO A 356 -22.26 -17.79 58.93
N HIS A 357 -23.20 -18.28 58.11
CA HIS A 357 -24.55 -17.74 58.07
C HIS A 357 -25.20 -17.90 59.45
N GLY A 358 -25.57 -16.77 60.07
CA GLY A 358 -26.43 -16.77 61.24
C GLY A 358 -27.86 -17.11 60.83
N ASP A 359 -28.33 -18.30 61.18
CA ASP A 359 -29.73 -18.72 60.99
C ASP A 359 -30.67 -17.89 61.89
N ASN A 360 -31.21 -16.79 61.35
CA ASN A 360 -32.42 -16.15 61.88
C ASN A 360 -33.05 -15.16 60.88
N CYS A 361 -33.80 -15.67 59.91
CA CYS A 361 -34.79 -14.82 59.21
C CYS A 361 -36.04 -15.61 58.80
N ASN A 362 -37.01 -15.68 59.71
CA ASN A 362 -38.42 -15.84 59.34
C ASN A 362 -39.32 -14.86 60.11
N ARG A 363 -38.80 -13.64 60.32
CA ARG A 363 -39.51 -12.49 60.90
C ARG A 363 -38.94 -11.10 60.54
N GLN A 364 -37.83 -11.01 59.80
CA GLN A 364 -37.13 -9.75 59.51
C GLN A 364 -37.47 -9.13 58.13
N SER A 365 -37.93 -9.92 57.16
CA SER A 365 -37.99 -9.54 55.73
C SER A 365 -39.01 -8.46 55.37
N ILE A 366 -40.02 -8.23 56.21
CA ILE A 366 -41.06 -7.20 56.00
C ILE A 366 -40.56 -5.82 56.43
N ALA A 367 -39.84 -5.74 57.55
CA ALA A 367 -39.40 -4.48 58.14
C ALA A 367 -38.29 -3.78 57.34
N SER A 368 -37.34 -4.53 56.78
CA SER A 368 -36.26 -3.95 55.95
C SER A 368 -36.78 -3.37 54.64
N ALA A 369 -37.76 -4.02 54.00
CA ALA A 369 -38.41 -3.51 52.80
C ALA A 369 -39.15 -2.19 53.05
N GLU A 370 -39.82 -2.07 54.20
CA GLU A 370 -40.56 -0.85 54.58
C GLU A 370 -39.65 0.32 54.97
N VAL A 371 -38.45 0.06 55.49
CA VAL A 371 -37.42 1.08 55.73
C VAL A 371 -36.76 1.52 54.42
N ASN A 372 -36.39 0.56 53.56
CA ASN A 372 -35.75 0.86 52.28
C ASN A 372 -36.69 1.66 51.34
N SER A 373 -38.00 1.37 51.31
CA SER A 373 -38.96 2.15 50.50
C SER A 373 -39.07 3.62 50.94
N LYS A 374 -38.94 3.91 52.23
CA LYS A 374 -38.92 5.28 52.78
C LYS A 374 -37.59 5.99 52.50
N ILE A 375 -36.47 5.27 52.55
CA ILE A 375 -35.15 5.76 52.13
C ILE A 375 -35.14 6.12 50.64
N ILE A 376 -35.76 5.29 49.78
CA ILE A 376 -35.97 5.55 48.34
C ILE A 376 -36.75 6.86 48.13
N ALA A 377 -37.77 7.15 48.95
CA ALA A 377 -38.53 8.39 48.84
C ALA A 377 -37.69 9.65 49.15
N VAL A 378 -36.82 9.61 50.16
CA VAL A 378 -35.90 10.72 50.49
C VAL A 378 -34.83 10.87 49.40
N LEU A 379 -34.26 9.77 48.90
CA LEU A 379 -33.30 9.78 47.79
C LEU A 379 -33.90 10.40 46.52
N LYS A 380 -35.08 9.94 46.07
CA LYS A 380 -35.76 10.46 44.87
C LYS A 380 -36.10 11.94 44.95
N LYS A 381 -36.42 12.47 46.14
CA LYS A 381 -36.88 13.87 46.31
C LYS A 381 -35.75 14.87 46.57
N HIS A 382 -34.65 14.45 47.19
CA HIS A 382 -33.58 15.36 47.64
C HIS A 382 -32.17 15.03 47.09
N TYR A 383 -31.99 13.88 46.42
CA TYR A 383 -30.68 13.39 45.95
C TYR A 383 -30.73 12.80 44.53
N GLU A 384 -31.48 13.45 43.64
CA GLU A 384 -31.57 13.17 42.20
C GLU A 384 -30.19 12.95 41.54
N TYR A 385 -29.23 13.84 41.82
CA TYR A 385 -27.85 13.75 41.34
C TYR A 385 -26.94 12.80 42.15
N GLY A 386 -27.50 11.90 42.95
CA GLY A 386 -26.77 10.84 43.69
C GLY A 386 -26.10 11.28 45.00
N PHE A 387 -26.27 10.46 46.03
CA PHE A 387 -25.91 10.72 47.44
C PHE A 387 -24.52 10.15 47.80
N LYS A 388 -23.59 10.95 48.36
CA LYS A 388 -22.27 10.45 48.79
C LYS A 388 -22.34 9.85 50.20
N TYR A 389 -22.51 8.54 50.29
CA TYR A 389 -22.70 7.83 51.56
C TYR A 389 -21.50 7.88 52.53
N ASP A 390 -20.29 8.14 52.03
CA ASP A 390 -19.09 8.35 52.88
C ASP A 390 -18.98 9.79 53.42
N SER A 391 -19.84 10.72 52.97
CA SER A 391 -19.83 12.11 53.41
C SER A 391 -20.69 12.29 54.67
N ILE A 392 -20.04 12.43 55.82
CA ILE A 392 -20.71 12.72 57.11
C ILE A 392 -21.62 13.97 57.00
N ARG A 393 -21.20 14.97 56.21
CA ARG A 393 -21.97 16.21 55.93
C ARG A 393 -23.13 16.03 54.94
N GLU A 394 -23.23 14.89 54.27
CA GLU A 394 -24.42 14.51 53.49
C GLU A 394 -25.32 13.58 54.31
N LEU A 395 -24.78 12.63 55.08
CA LEU A 395 -25.53 11.83 56.06
C LEU A 395 -26.32 12.70 57.04
N MET A 396 -25.72 13.74 57.61
CA MET A 396 -26.43 14.68 58.49
C MET A 396 -27.60 15.40 57.79
N ARG A 397 -27.43 15.78 56.52
CA ARG A 397 -28.51 16.40 55.72
C ARG A 397 -29.56 15.38 55.28
N PHE A 398 -29.18 14.13 55.05
CA PHE A 398 -30.11 13.05 54.73
C PHE A 398 -31.02 12.73 55.92
N ARG A 399 -30.47 12.71 57.14
CA ARG A 399 -31.25 12.63 58.38
C ARG A 399 -32.23 13.81 58.48
N GLN A 400 -31.75 15.04 58.33
CA GLN A 400 -32.60 16.23 58.36
C GLN A 400 -33.74 16.20 57.32
N PHE A 401 -33.46 15.84 56.06
CA PHE A 401 -34.51 15.71 55.03
C PHE A 401 -35.47 14.54 55.29
N ALA A 402 -35.04 13.49 55.97
CA ALA A 402 -35.91 12.41 56.40
C ALA A 402 -36.82 12.86 57.56
N ASP A 403 -36.28 13.58 58.54
CA ASP A 403 -37.05 14.18 59.66
C ASP A 403 -38.10 15.17 59.12
N ASP A 404 -37.71 16.06 58.19
CA ASP A 404 -38.61 16.98 57.46
C ASP A 404 -39.70 16.25 56.63
N MET A 405 -39.50 14.96 56.34
CA MET A 405 -40.45 14.09 55.62
C MET A 405 -41.19 13.09 56.54
N GLY A 406 -40.94 13.11 57.87
CA GLY A 406 -41.52 12.15 58.81
C GLY A 406 -41.01 10.70 58.63
N VAL A 407 -39.84 10.52 58.01
CA VAL A 407 -39.24 9.22 57.71
C VAL A 407 -38.30 8.79 58.84
N ALA A 408 -38.73 7.80 59.63
CA ALA A 408 -37.88 7.17 60.64
C ALA A 408 -36.71 6.40 59.99
N LEU A 409 -35.48 6.76 60.37
CA LEU A 409 -34.23 6.13 59.91
C LEU A 409 -33.53 5.35 61.05
N PRO A 410 -32.67 4.36 60.73
CA PRO A 410 -31.79 3.73 61.71
C PRO A 410 -30.91 4.74 62.48
N GLU A 411 -30.82 4.61 63.79
CA GLU A 411 -30.02 5.51 64.64
C GLU A 411 -28.52 5.42 64.34
N LYS A 412 -27.99 4.24 64.02
CA LYS A 412 -26.55 4.06 63.72
C LYS A 412 -26.24 4.40 62.27
N ASP A 413 -25.19 5.19 62.04
CA ASP A 413 -24.78 5.60 60.70
C ASP A 413 -24.34 4.43 59.81
N GLU A 414 -23.72 3.37 60.33
CA GLU A 414 -23.34 2.20 59.53
C GLU A 414 -24.55 1.34 59.09
N GLU A 415 -25.60 1.29 59.92
CA GLU A 415 -26.87 0.64 59.57
C GLU A 415 -27.59 1.47 58.50
N LEU A 416 -27.65 2.79 58.65
CA LEU A 416 -28.20 3.71 57.66
C LEU A 416 -27.43 3.67 56.33
N LYS A 417 -26.09 3.69 56.34
CA LYS A 417 -25.25 3.53 55.14
C LYS A 417 -25.55 2.22 54.41
N THR A 418 -25.76 1.13 55.15
CA THR A 418 -26.05 -0.19 54.59
C THR A 418 -27.45 -0.25 53.98
N SER A 419 -28.47 0.32 54.64
CA SER A 419 -29.81 0.48 54.05
C SER A 419 -29.81 1.39 52.82
N ILE A 420 -29.07 2.50 52.83
CA ILE A 420 -28.94 3.38 51.65
C ILE A 420 -28.23 2.65 50.50
N ARG A 421 -27.08 2.00 50.75
CA ARG A 421 -26.35 1.19 49.73
C ARG A 421 -27.18 0.04 49.15
N SER A 422 -28.16 -0.49 49.89
CA SER A 422 -29.09 -1.53 49.42
C SER A 422 -30.41 -0.98 48.86
N SER A 423 -30.57 0.35 48.81
CA SER A 423 -31.74 1.06 48.26
C SER A 423 -31.46 1.73 46.91
N GLY A 424 -30.29 1.48 46.30
CA GLY A 424 -29.88 2.11 45.05
C GLY A 424 -28.59 1.52 44.48
N ILE A 425 -28.17 2.01 43.31
CA ILE A 425 -26.93 1.57 42.63
C ILE A 425 -25.78 2.48 43.07
N VAL A 426 -24.66 1.89 43.47
CA VAL A 426 -23.44 2.62 43.84
C VAL A 426 -22.59 2.88 42.59
N ILE A 427 -22.44 4.14 42.21
CA ILE A 427 -21.63 4.58 41.05
C ILE A 427 -20.65 5.66 41.51
N ALA A 428 -19.36 5.46 41.25
CA ALA A 428 -18.29 6.43 41.57
C ALA A 428 -18.34 7.03 43.01
N GLY A 429 -18.75 6.24 44.01
CA GLY A 429 -18.86 6.69 45.41
C GLY A 429 -20.16 7.42 45.79
N LYS A 430 -21.13 7.52 44.87
CA LYS A 430 -22.50 7.98 45.12
C LYS A 430 -23.49 6.81 45.05
N VAL A 431 -24.61 6.92 45.76
CA VAL A 431 -25.78 6.06 45.57
C VAL A 431 -26.83 6.80 44.75
N TYR A 432 -27.26 6.21 43.64
CA TYR A 432 -28.36 6.70 42.82
C TYR A 432 -29.58 5.82 43.04
N CYS A 433 -30.77 6.43 43.06
CA CYS A 433 -31.99 5.68 43.37
C CYS A 433 -32.38 4.80 42.17
N ASN A 434 -32.31 3.48 42.33
CA ASN A 434 -32.76 2.56 41.29
C ASN A 434 -34.27 2.73 41.09
N SER A 435 -34.70 2.64 39.84
CA SER A 435 -36.09 2.61 39.42
C SER A 435 -36.26 1.35 38.59
N ASP A 436 -37.25 0.53 38.95
CA ASP A 436 -37.50 -0.72 38.22
C ASP A 436 -37.91 -0.42 36.77
N ASP A 437 -38.37 0.79 36.45
CA ASP A 437 -38.77 1.19 35.10
C ASP A 437 -37.57 1.66 34.26
N MET A 438 -36.66 2.42 34.87
CA MET A 438 -35.37 2.82 34.29
C MET A 438 -34.57 1.63 33.75
N SER A 439 -34.49 0.55 34.53
CA SER A 439 -33.76 -0.66 34.15
C SER A 439 -34.44 -1.42 33.00
N LYS A 440 -35.78 -1.39 32.91
CA LYS A 440 -36.55 -1.99 31.80
C LYS A 440 -36.43 -1.15 30.52
N GLU A 441 -36.47 0.17 30.63
CA GLU A 441 -36.31 1.08 29.49
C GLU A 441 -34.91 0.96 28.88
N LEU A 442 -33.86 1.00 29.71
CA LEU A 442 -32.49 0.81 29.23
C LEU A 442 -32.30 -0.58 28.59
N GLN A 443 -32.89 -1.61 29.19
CA GLN A 443 -32.88 -2.94 28.57
C GLN A 443 -33.61 -2.94 27.22
N CYS A 444 -34.75 -2.25 27.10
CA CYS A 444 -35.47 -2.15 25.83
C CYS A 444 -34.64 -1.42 24.76
N ILE A 445 -33.96 -0.31 25.11
CA ILE A 445 -33.02 0.38 24.21
C ILE A 445 -31.92 -0.58 23.73
N VAL A 446 -31.24 -1.26 24.67
CA VAL A 446 -30.15 -2.19 24.36
C VAL A 446 -30.62 -3.38 23.53
N ASP A 447 -31.75 -4.01 23.90
CA ASP A 447 -32.33 -5.14 23.18
C ASP A 447 -32.82 -4.73 21.78
N ASN A 448 -33.33 -3.50 21.59
CA ASN A 448 -33.69 -2.94 20.27
C ASN A 448 -32.46 -2.77 19.37
N VAL A 449 -31.34 -2.27 19.90
CA VAL A 449 -30.07 -2.15 19.14
C VAL A 449 -29.53 -3.53 18.76
N PHE A 450 -29.55 -4.50 19.67
CA PHE A 450 -29.20 -5.88 19.35
C PHE A 450 -30.23 -6.57 18.42
N PHE A 451 -31.48 -6.11 18.36
CA PHE A 451 -32.51 -6.60 17.44
C PHE A 451 -32.38 -6.00 16.03
N SER A 452 -31.83 -4.78 15.88
CA SER A 452 -31.43 -4.24 14.57
C SER A 452 -30.21 -4.97 13.96
N GLY A 453 -29.78 -6.07 14.59
CA GLY A 453 -28.71 -6.95 14.15
C GLY A 453 -27.31 -6.48 14.56
N ALA A 454 -27.17 -5.43 15.37
CA ALA A 454 -25.87 -5.03 15.89
C ALA A 454 -25.26 -6.13 16.79
N GLY A 455 -23.94 -6.29 16.72
CA GLY A 455 -23.18 -7.27 17.52
C GLY A 455 -22.38 -6.66 18.67
N VAL A 456 -22.16 -5.34 18.64
CA VAL A 456 -21.37 -4.60 19.64
C VAL A 456 -21.97 -3.22 19.87
N ILE A 457 -21.87 -2.71 21.10
CA ILE A 457 -22.29 -1.36 21.47
C ILE A 457 -21.20 -0.74 22.34
N TYR A 458 -20.63 0.39 21.91
CA TYR A 458 -19.73 1.20 22.73
C TYR A 458 -20.53 2.09 23.67
N TYR A 459 -20.12 2.19 24.95
CA TYR A 459 -20.85 3.01 25.92
C TYR A 459 -20.79 4.50 25.57
N GLU A 460 -19.70 4.93 24.94
CA GLU A 460 -19.47 6.28 24.40
C GLU A 460 -20.55 6.60 23.35
N SER A 461 -20.66 5.78 22.29
CA SER A 461 -21.64 5.99 21.23
C SER A 461 -23.10 5.70 21.63
N LEU A 462 -23.36 4.83 22.60
CA LEU A 462 -24.73 4.67 23.15
C LEU A 462 -25.14 5.91 23.94
N PHE A 463 -24.22 6.49 24.71
CA PHE A 463 -24.46 7.73 25.45
C PHE A 463 -24.67 8.94 24.52
N GLU A 464 -23.92 9.01 23.42
CA GLU A 464 -24.06 10.05 22.39
C GLU A 464 -25.37 9.94 21.58
N ASN A 465 -25.74 8.72 21.15
CA ASN A 465 -26.94 8.52 20.33
C ASN A 465 -28.26 8.68 21.12
N GLU A 466 -28.26 8.27 22.40
CA GLU A 466 -29.44 8.29 23.27
C GLU A 466 -29.41 9.47 24.27
N GLN A 467 -28.68 10.55 23.94
CA GLN A 467 -28.35 11.64 24.88
C GLN A 467 -29.58 12.23 25.60
N GLU A 468 -30.71 12.43 24.92
CA GLU A 468 -31.93 12.97 25.53
C GLU A 468 -32.45 12.07 26.67
N TRP A 469 -32.40 10.74 26.49
CA TRP A 469 -32.81 9.75 27.50
C TRP A 469 -31.75 9.60 28.61
N MET A 470 -30.48 9.81 28.31
CA MET A 470 -29.40 9.82 29.32
C MET A 470 -29.53 11.05 30.24
N GLU A 471 -29.79 12.23 29.67
CA GLU A 471 -29.99 13.49 30.40
C GLU A 471 -31.26 13.46 31.27
N SER A 472 -32.39 12.97 30.76
CA SER A 472 -33.64 12.84 31.54
C SER A 472 -33.51 11.91 32.74
N HIS A 473 -32.47 11.08 32.76
CA HIS A 473 -32.22 10.05 33.76
C HIS A 473 -30.90 10.23 34.53
N VAL A 474 -30.32 11.43 34.47
CA VAL A 474 -29.16 11.83 35.29
C VAL A 474 -27.89 11.00 35.00
N ILE A 475 -27.86 10.26 33.89
CA ILE A 475 -26.66 9.57 33.41
C ILE A 475 -25.75 10.64 32.82
N THR A 476 -24.58 10.84 33.45
CA THR A 476 -23.68 11.96 33.15
C THR A 476 -22.31 11.53 32.59
N SER A 477 -22.08 10.22 32.38
CA SER A 477 -20.91 9.72 31.65
C SER A 477 -21.10 8.30 31.08
N PRO A 478 -20.32 7.91 30.05
CA PRO A 478 -20.26 6.53 29.56
C PRO A 478 -19.81 5.49 30.61
N ASP A 479 -18.97 5.88 31.59
CA ASP A 479 -18.57 5.00 32.69
C ASP A 479 -19.73 4.74 33.68
N MET A 480 -20.56 5.76 33.94
CA MET A 480 -21.80 5.64 34.73
C MET A 480 -22.82 4.75 34.03
N LEU A 481 -23.02 4.96 32.72
CA LEU A 481 -23.87 4.10 31.88
C LEU A 481 -23.40 2.64 31.94
N LYS A 482 -22.09 2.40 31.80
CA LYS A 482 -21.48 1.07 31.93
C LYS A 482 -21.76 0.44 33.31
N GLU A 483 -21.56 1.15 34.42
CA GLU A 483 -21.82 0.59 35.76
C GLU A 483 -23.30 0.27 35.98
N TYR A 484 -24.21 1.07 35.43
CA TYR A 484 -25.65 0.80 35.43
C TYR A 484 -25.97 -0.48 34.63
N LEU A 485 -25.49 -0.59 33.39
CA LEU A 485 -25.68 -1.75 32.51
C LEU A 485 -25.16 -3.05 33.14
N GLN A 486 -23.93 -3.01 33.67
CA GLN A 486 -23.28 -4.15 34.34
C GLN A 486 -24.03 -4.65 35.58
N THR A 487 -24.77 -3.77 36.25
CA THR A 487 -25.56 -4.10 37.45
C THR A 487 -26.96 -4.58 37.09
N SER A 488 -27.55 -4.06 36.01
CA SER A 488 -28.99 -4.17 35.74
C SER A 488 -29.37 -5.18 34.66
N ILE A 489 -28.46 -5.53 33.74
CA ILE A 489 -28.78 -6.40 32.60
C ILE A 489 -27.82 -7.60 32.54
N THR A 490 -28.38 -8.81 32.67
CA THR A 490 -27.66 -10.09 32.57
C THR A 490 -27.77 -10.70 31.17
N GLY A 491 -26.71 -11.38 30.69
CA GLY A 491 -26.71 -12.09 29.39
C GLY A 491 -25.79 -11.46 28.32
N TYR A 492 -25.20 -10.31 28.62
CA TYR A 492 -24.24 -9.61 27.76
C TYR A 492 -22.82 -9.69 28.33
N SER A 493 -21.79 -9.66 27.46
CA SER A 493 -20.39 -9.60 27.89
C SER A 493 -19.88 -8.16 27.92
N TYR A 494 -19.45 -7.73 29.11
CA TYR A 494 -19.01 -6.35 29.36
C TYR A 494 -17.48 -6.23 29.31
N SER A 495 -17.00 -5.39 28.39
CA SER A 495 -15.59 -4.96 28.30
C SER A 495 -15.42 -3.52 28.77
N LYS A 496 -14.17 -3.01 28.82
CA LYS A 496 -13.88 -1.67 29.37
C LYS A 496 -14.54 -0.52 28.60
N LYS A 497 -14.70 -0.63 27.28
CA LYS A 497 -15.24 0.43 26.39
C LYS A 497 -16.55 0.07 25.67
N PHE A 498 -16.92 -1.20 25.66
CA PHE A 498 -18.04 -1.73 24.89
C PHE A 498 -18.65 -2.95 25.57
N MET A 499 -19.88 -3.28 25.19
CA MET A 499 -20.56 -4.54 25.46
C MET A 499 -20.86 -5.30 24.17
N ALA A 500 -20.94 -6.62 24.25
CA ALA A 500 -21.25 -7.50 23.12
C ALA A 500 -22.25 -8.60 23.52
N LYS A 501 -22.94 -9.18 22.53
CA LYS A 501 -23.92 -10.25 22.74
C LYS A 501 -23.24 -11.61 22.83
N GLY A 502 -23.55 -12.38 23.87
CA GLY A 502 -22.90 -13.67 24.13
C GLY A 502 -21.50 -13.54 24.72
N ASP A 503 -20.62 -14.50 24.40
CA ASP A 503 -19.33 -14.70 25.05
C ASP A 503 -18.33 -13.54 24.88
N ARG A 504 -17.30 -13.54 25.74
CA ARG A 504 -16.31 -12.45 25.82
C ARG A 504 -15.29 -12.50 24.69
N HIS A 505 -15.64 -11.90 23.56
CA HIS A 505 -14.76 -11.73 22.40
C HIS A 505 -13.81 -10.51 22.51
N SER A 506 -12.80 -10.46 21.63
CA SER A 506 -11.88 -9.31 21.55
C SER A 506 -12.46 -8.15 20.74
N GLU A 507 -12.11 -6.90 21.10
CA GLU A 507 -12.54 -5.67 20.41
C GLU A 507 -12.36 -5.76 18.89
N LYS A 508 -11.20 -6.27 18.44
CA LYS A 508 -10.88 -6.43 17.01
C LYS A 508 -11.78 -7.44 16.32
N ALA A 509 -12.15 -8.54 16.99
CA ALA A 509 -13.01 -9.56 16.42
C ALA A 509 -14.43 -9.02 16.20
N VAL A 510 -15.11 -8.56 17.25
CA VAL A 510 -16.52 -8.15 17.14
C VAL A 510 -16.70 -6.98 16.18
N VAL A 511 -15.81 -5.98 16.20
CA VAL A 511 -15.86 -4.87 15.23
C VAL A 511 -15.56 -5.34 13.80
N THR A 512 -14.70 -6.35 13.60
CA THR A 512 -14.48 -6.95 12.27
C THR A 512 -15.75 -7.64 11.76
N ASP A 513 -16.39 -8.44 12.62
CA ASP A 513 -17.54 -9.24 12.22
C ASP A 513 -18.78 -8.35 11.97
N GLU A 514 -18.92 -7.24 12.68
CA GLU A 514 -19.88 -6.18 12.38
C GLU A 514 -19.65 -5.51 11.02
N ILE A 515 -18.40 -5.17 10.73
CA ILE A 515 -18.01 -4.55 9.45
C ILE A 515 -18.24 -5.55 8.29
N LYS A 516 -17.99 -6.85 8.50
CA LYS A 516 -18.34 -7.91 7.55
C LYS A 516 -19.86 -8.06 7.38
N ARG A 517 -20.62 -8.04 8.47
CA ARG A 517 -22.09 -8.18 8.48
C ARG A 517 -22.77 -7.10 7.66
N ILE A 518 -22.30 -5.85 7.73
CA ILE A 518 -22.86 -4.74 6.95
C ILE A 518 -22.23 -4.59 5.56
N TRP A 519 -21.18 -5.34 5.22
CA TRP A 519 -20.47 -5.16 3.95
C TRP A 519 -21.38 -5.42 2.74
N GLY A 520 -21.33 -4.53 1.76
CA GLY A 520 -22.23 -4.55 0.60
C GLY A 520 -22.04 -5.76 -0.33
N SER A 521 -22.84 -5.76 -1.41
CA SER A 521 -22.61 -6.61 -2.59
C SER A 521 -21.30 -6.29 -3.30
N HIS A 522 -20.88 -5.01 -3.26
CA HIS A 522 -19.67 -4.50 -3.88
C HIS A 522 -18.40 -4.95 -3.14
N PRO A 523 -17.25 -5.07 -3.84
CA PRO A 523 -15.99 -5.48 -3.24
C PRO A 523 -15.37 -4.37 -2.39
N VAL A 524 -15.55 -3.10 -2.78
CA VAL A 524 -15.03 -1.91 -2.10
C VAL A 524 -16.16 -1.20 -1.35
N GLU A 525 -15.84 -0.64 -0.19
CA GLU A 525 -16.73 0.21 0.61
C GLU A 525 -15.93 1.32 1.30
N SER A 526 -16.58 2.45 1.61
CA SER A 526 -15.92 3.57 2.29
C SER A 526 -16.09 3.51 3.81
N VAL A 527 -15.06 3.93 4.57
CA VAL A 527 -15.11 3.97 6.04
C VAL A 527 -16.17 4.95 6.55
N ARG A 528 -16.56 5.95 5.74
CA ARG A 528 -17.66 6.88 6.06
C ARG A 528 -19.01 6.17 6.02
N ASN A 529 -19.32 5.50 4.90
CA ASN A 529 -20.54 4.70 4.74
C ASN A 529 -20.64 3.59 5.82
N ILE A 530 -19.51 2.98 6.19
CA ILE A 530 -19.44 1.99 7.27
C ILE A 530 -19.75 2.61 8.63
N SER A 531 -19.24 3.83 8.91
CA SER A 531 -19.51 4.55 10.16
C SER A 531 -20.98 4.99 10.28
N GLU A 532 -21.54 5.55 9.20
CA GLU A 532 -22.96 5.94 9.11
C GLU A 532 -23.92 4.75 9.33
N ARG A 533 -23.48 3.54 8.99
CA ARG A 533 -24.23 2.28 9.15
C ARG A 533 -23.90 1.50 10.43
N LEU A 534 -22.96 1.98 11.24
CA LEU A 534 -22.56 1.41 12.54
C LEU A 534 -22.50 2.52 13.62
N PRO A 535 -23.60 3.26 13.89
CA PRO A 535 -23.60 4.43 14.77
C PRO A 535 -23.21 4.12 16.23
N TYR A 536 -23.23 2.86 16.65
CA TYR A 536 -22.82 2.41 17.99
C TYR A 536 -21.33 2.03 18.09
N ILE A 537 -20.52 2.36 17.07
CA ILE A 537 -19.08 2.13 17.04
C ILE A 537 -18.36 3.45 16.65
N PRO A 538 -17.44 3.98 17.48
CA PRO A 538 -16.68 5.18 17.14
C PRO A 538 -15.90 5.02 15.83
N SER A 539 -15.98 6.02 14.95
CA SER A 539 -15.34 5.98 13.62
C SER A 539 -13.82 5.74 13.68
N GLY A 540 -13.13 6.29 14.68
CA GLY A 540 -11.72 6.01 14.94
C GLY A 540 -11.41 4.55 15.29
N ASN A 541 -12.37 3.83 15.88
CA ASN A 541 -12.25 2.40 16.16
C ASN A 541 -12.48 1.57 14.90
N ILE A 542 -13.44 1.95 14.06
CA ILE A 542 -13.67 1.34 12.73
C ILE A 542 -12.39 1.47 11.88
N TRP A 543 -11.85 2.69 11.76
CA TRP A 543 -10.58 2.96 11.08
C TRP A 543 -9.44 2.06 11.57
N ARG A 544 -9.19 2.03 12.89
CA ARG A 544 -8.12 1.24 13.53
C ARG A 544 -8.26 -0.27 13.30
N VAL A 545 -9.49 -0.78 13.29
CA VAL A 545 -9.76 -2.20 13.06
C VAL A 545 -9.60 -2.56 11.58
N ILE A 546 -10.13 -1.75 10.66
CA ILE A 546 -9.98 -1.95 9.21
C ILE A 546 -8.50 -1.89 8.79
N SER A 547 -7.77 -0.83 9.17
CA SER A 547 -6.36 -0.66 8.78
C SER A 547 -5.43 -1.74 9.37
N GLY A 548 -5.85 -2.36 10.48
CA GLY A 548 -5.07 -3.36 11.22
C GLY A 548 -5.47 -4.82 10.95
N ASN A 549 -6.40 -5.11 10.03
CA ASN A 549 -6.89 -6.47 9.77
C ASN A 549 -6.50 -6.99 8.36
N ALA A 550 -6.19 -8.28 8.25
CA ALA A 550 -5.90 -8.95 6.98
C ALA A 550 -7.14 -9.16 6.11
N SER A 551 -8.35 -9.17 6.68
CA SER A 551 -9.60 -9.25 5.90
C SER A 551 -9.87 -8.01 5.02
N PHE A 552 -9.21 -6.87 5.29
CA PHE A 552 -9.43 -5.63 4.54
C PHE A 552 -8.13 -5.15 3.88
N VAL A 553 -8.25 -4.67 2.64
CA VAL A 553 -7.13 -4.25 1.81
C VAL A 553 -7.34 -2.79 1.41
N TRP A 554 -6.35 -1.94 1.67
CA TRP A 554 -6.44 -0.52 1.33
C TRP A 554 -6.45 -0.32 -0.19
N THR A 555 -7.41 0.49 -0.68
CA THR A 555 -7.59 0.79 -2.11
C THR A 555 -7.37 2.28 -2.43
N SER A 556 -7.94 3.19 -1.63
CA SER A 556 -7.83 4.64 -1.80
C SER A 556 -8.10 5.39 -0.48
N GLU A 557 -8.07 6.73 -0.48
CA GLU A 557 -8.25 7.54 0.73
C GLU A 557 -9.65 7.36 1.35
N GLY A 558 -9.75 6.54 2.40
CA GLY A 558 -11.02 6.21 3.06
C GLY A 558 -11.75 5.00 2.47
N GLU A 559 -11.17 4.30 1.51
CA GLU A 559 -11.76 3.13 0.84
C GLU A 559 -10.94 1.86 1.05
N TYR A 560 -11.65 0.76 1.25
CA TYR A 560 -11.07 -0.57 1.45
C TYR A 560 -11.84 -1.64 0.67
N LEU A 561 -11.12 -2.65 0.21
CA LEU A 561 -11.61 -3.89 -0.36
C LEU A 561 -11.76 -4.93 0.76
N PHE A 562 -12.88 -5.64 0.80
CA PHE A 562 -13.04 -6.84 1.62
C PHE A 562 -12.51 -8.07 0.86
N ILE A 563 -11.51 -8.76 1.41
CA ILE A 563 -10.76 -9.79 0.68
C ILE A 563 -11.63 -11.01 0.29
N ASP A 564 -12.68 -11.31 1.04
CA ASP A 564 -13.60 -12.41 0.74
C ASP A 564 -14.49 -12.10 -0.50
N ARG A 565 -14.46 -10.86 -1.00
CA ARG A 565 -15.06 -10.45 -2.30
C ARG A 565 -14.06 -10.48 -3.47
N PHE A 566 -12.77 -10.65 -3.21
CA PHE A 566 -11.73 -10.64 -4.25
C PHE A 566 -11.70 -11.97 -5.03
N ARG A 567 -11.96 -11.90 -6.34
CA ARG A 567 -12.04 -13.07 -7.21
C ARG A 567 -10.65 -13.46 -7.71
N ILE A 568 -10.27 -14.71 -7.43
CA ILE A 568 -9.06 -15.35 -7.93
C ILE A 568 -9.27 -16.86 -7.77
N THR A 569 -8.85 -17.65 -8.77
CA THR A 569 -8.99 -19.11 -8.76
C THR A 569 -7.75 -19.79 -8.15
N GLU A 570 -7.89 -21.01 -7.62
CA GLU A 570 -6.76 -21.77 -7.03
C GLU A 570 -5.60 -21.95 -8.04
N ASP A 571 -5.92 -22.21 -9.32
CA ASP A 571 -4.97 -22.22 -10.45
C ASP A 571 -4.14 -20.91 -10.53
N GLU A 572 -4.77 -19.76 -10.27
CA GLU A 572 -4.14 -18.44 -10.35
C GLU A 572 -3.36 -18.08 -9.08
N GLU A 573 -3.77 -18.61 -7.91
CA GLU A 573 -2.95 -18.54 -6.70
C GLU A 573 -1.68 -19.38 -6.84
N GLU A 574 -1.75 -20.55 -7.49
CA GLU A 574 -0.58 -21.39 -7.84
C GLU A 574 0.33 -20.73 -8.89
N ASP A 575 -0.21 -20.27 -10.04
CA ASP A 575 0.55 -19.57 -11.10
C ASP A 575 1.35 -18.36 -10.54
N ILE A 576 0.76 -17.63 -9.58
CA ILE A 576 1.40 -16.49 -8.91
C ILE A 576 2.50 -16.93 -7.93
N LEU A 577 2.27 -17.99 -7.16
CA LEU A 577 3.26 -18.52 -6.22
C LEU A 577 4.51 -19.06 -6.92
N ASP A 578 4.32 -19.79 -8.03
CA ASP A 578 5.40 -20.32 -8.85
C ASP A 578 6.22 -19.20 -9.51
N PHE A 579 5.54 -18.20 -10.09
CA PHE A 579 6.22 -17.05 -10.70
C PHE A 579 7.08 -16.28 -9.68
N VAL A 580 6.54 -16.03 -8.49
CA VAL A 580 7.29 -15.32 -7.43
C VAL A 580 8.43 -16.20 -6.91
N GLU A 581 8.28 -17.52 -6.82
CA GLU A 581 9.39 -18.37 -6.38
C GLU A 581 10.51 -18.49 -7.41
N GLU A 582 10.22 -18.70 -8.70
CA GLU A 582 11.23 -18.71 -9.76
C GLU A 582 11.98 -17.37 -9.82
N SER A 583 11.24 -16.27 -9.79
CA SER A 583 11.81 -14.92 -9.87
C SER A 583 12.63 -14.57 -8.62
N CYS A 584 12.19 -14.96 -7.41
CA CYS A 584 13.00 -14.86 -6.19
C CYS A 584 14.28 -15.70 -6.28
N LYS A 585 14.21 -16.96 -6.76
CA LYS A 585 15.38 -17.84 -6.92
C LYS A 585 16.40 -17.27 -7.90
N LYS A 586 15.95 -16.57 -8.94
CA LYS A 586 16.80 -16.01 -10.01
C LYS A 586 17.40 -14.64 -9.66
N ASN A 587 16.59 -13.73 -9.11
CA ASN A 587 16.94 -12.31 -8.94
C ASN A 587 17.17 -11.92 -7.47
N GLY A 588 16.78 -12.76 -6.51
CA GLY A 588 16.73 -12.44 -5.07
C GLY A 588 15.49 -11.67 -4.62
N PHE A 589 14.75 -11.06 -5.57
CA PHE A 589 13.56 -10.24 -5.31
C PHE A 589 12.59 -10.25 -6.51
N VAL A 590 11.36 -9.78 -6.30
CA VAL A 590 10.35 -9.59 -7.35
C VAL A 590 9.60 -8.27 -7.12
N PRO A 591 9.54 -7.34 -8.08
CA PRO A 591 8.59 -6.23 -8.04
C PRO A 591 7.15 -6.75 -7.98
N LEU A 592 6.35 -6.25 -7.03
CA LEU A 592 4.95 -6.67 -6.87
C LEU A 592 4.13 -6.42 -8.14
N ASN A 593 4.49 -5.40 -8.93
CA ASN A 593 3.83 -5.06 -10.19
C ASN A 593 4.23 -5.96 -11.37
N ASP A 594 5.28 -6.79 -11.25
CA ASP A 594 5.66 -7.78 -12.26
C ASP A 594 4.82 -9.06 -12.14
N VAL A 595 4.10 -9.24 -11.03
CA VAL A 595 3.23 -10.40 -10.78
C VAL A 595 2.14 -10.48 -11.87
N PRO A 596 2.01 -11.61 -12.60
CA PRO A 596 1.12 -11.70 -13.75
C PRO A 596 -0.35 -11.71 -13.31
N LEU A 597 -1.09 -10.63 -13.62
CA LEU A 597 -2.51 -10.51 -13.29
C LEU A 597 -3.46 -11.45 -14.07
N GLY A 598 -2.99 -12.18 -15.09
CA GLY A 598 -3.77 -13.22 -15.78
C GLY A 598 -5.15 -12.75 -16.27
N SER A 599 -6.21 -13.34 -15.72
CA SER A 599 -7.61 -12.93 -15.93
C SER A 599 -8.20 -12.14 -14.75
N ILE A 600 -7.47 -12.02 -13.64
CA ILE A 600 -7.89 -11.39 -12.38
C ILE A 600 -8.33 -9.92 -12.61
N GLU A 601 -7.67 -9.21 -13.52
CA GLU A 601 -8.04 -7.83 -13.91
C GLU A 601 -9.38 -7.76 -14.66
N GLU A 602 -9.70 -8.74 -15.53
CA GLU A 602 -11.00 -8.81 -16.22
C GLU A 602 -12.11 -9.27 -15.24
N GLU A 603 -11.80 -10.12 -14.25
CA GLU A 603 -12.75 -10.64 -13.25
C GLU A 603 -13.06 -9.68 -12.08
N ASN A 604 -12.16 -8.74 -11.77
CA ASN A 604 -12.28 -7.74 -10.70
C ASN A 604 -12.28 -6.29 -11.25
N TYR A 605 -13.01 -6.04 -12.35
CA TYR A 605 -13.04 -4.75 -13.07
C TYR A 605 -13.43 -3.51 -12.23
N GLU A 606 -13.98 -3.69 -11.02
CA GLU A 606 -14.33 -2.62 -10.07
C GLU A 606 -13.12 -2.14 -9.23
N LEU A 607 -11.96 -2.80 -9.35
CA LEU A 607 -10.75 -2.50 -8.59
C LEU A 607 -9.70 -1.79 -9.43
N THR A 608 -8.93 -0.89 -8.80
CA THR A 608 -7.70 -0.36 -9.40
C THR A 608 -6.62 -1.44 -9.44
N ARG A 609 -5.69 -1.37 -10.40
CA ARG A 609 -4.53 -2.28 -10.45
C ARG A 609 -3.78 -2.34 -9.12
N THR A 610 -3.58 -1.20 -8.46
CA THR A 610 -2.93 -1.13 -7.15
C THR A 610 -3.71 -1.87 -6.07
N ALA A 611 -5.04 -1.80 -6.06
CA ALA A 611 -5.88 -2.60 -5.17
C ALA A 611 -5.75 -4.11 -5.47
N ILE A 612 -5.73 -4.52 -6.74
CA ILE A 612 -5.55 -5.92 -7.15
C ILE A 612 -4.19 -6.45 -6.68
N TYR A 613 -3.10 -5.72 -6.91
CA TYR A 613 -1.76 -6.11 -6.43
C TYR A 613 -1.69 -6.20 -4.89
N ASN A 614 -2.30 -5.24 -4.17
CA ASN A 614 -2.38 -5.28 -2.72
C ASN A 614 -3.20 -6.51 -2.24
N ALA A 615 -4.26 -6.88 -2.95
CA ALA A 615 -5.12 -8.03 -2.63
C ALA A 615 -4.41 -9.37 -2.88
N ILE A 616 -3.74 -9.53 -4.02
CA ILE A 616 -2.88 -10.67 -4.34
C ILE A 616 -1.80 -10.82 -3.26
N TYR A 617 -1.13 -9.73 -2.87
CA TYR A 617 -0.15 -9.81 -1.80
C TYR A 617 -0.77 -10.31 -0.49
N LYS A 618 -1.91 -9.74 -0.07
CA LYS A 618 -2.57 -10.11 1.18
C LYS A 618 -3.06 -11.55 1.19
N LYS A 619 -3.76 -12.00 0.15
CA LYS A 619 -4.38 -13.33 0.07
C LYS A 619 -3.40 -14.45 -0.21
N VAL A 620 -2.51 -14.27 -1.20
CA VAL A 620 -1.68 -15.35 -1.76
C VAL A 620 -0.25 -15.34 -1.20
N LEU A 621 0.38 -14.15 -1.15
CA LEU A 621 1.83 -14.06 -0.93
C LEU A 621 2.23 -13.85 0.53
N SER A 622 1.41 -13.17 1.34
CA SER A 622 1.80 -12.66 2.66
C SER A 622 2.17 -13.72 3.71
N GLY A 623 1.77 -14.98 3.51
CA GLY A 623 2.18 -16.11 4.34
C GLY A 623 3.53 -16.76 3.96
N LYS A 624 4.11 -16.41 2.81
CA LYS A 624 5.36 -16.99 2.27
C LYS A 624 6.43 -15.96 1.89
N TYR A 625 6.06 -14.69 1.71
CA TYR A 625 6.93 -13.62 1.21
C TYR A 625 6.74 -12.32 2.00
N HIS A 626 7.84 -11.60 2.19
CA HIS A 626 7.86 -10.27 2.79
C HIS A 626 7.80 -9.20 1.70
N LEU A 627 6.95 -8.18 1.87
CA LEU A 627 6.85 -7.01 0.99
C LEU A 627 7.46 -5.78 1.67
N ASN A 628 8.56 -5.28 1.11
CA ASN A 628 9.15 -3.98 1.44
C ASN A 628 8.72 -2.97 0.37
N GLU A 629 7.82 -2.04 0.72
CA GLU A 629 7.20 -1.06 -0.20
C GLU A 629 6.44 -1.71 -1.39
N LYS A 630 7.18 -2.08 -2.44
CA LYS A 630 6.75 -2.74 -3.68
C LYS A 630 7.64 -3.93 -4.07
N ILE A 631 8.63 -4.28 -3.25
CA ILE A 631 9.61 -5.34 -3.52
C ILE A 631 9.31 -6.55 -2.64
N LEU A 632 9.05 -7.70 -3.27
CA LEU A 632 8.86 -8.99 -2.62
C LEU A 632 10.20 -9.69 -2.42
N THR A 633 10.41 -10.27 -1.23
CA THR A 633 11.57 -11.10 -0.90
C THR A 633 11.15 -12.35 -0.11
N LYS A 634 11.88 -13.46 -0.29
CA LYS A 634 11.57 -14.75 0.37
C LYS A 634 11.91 -14.75 1.87
N GLU A 635 13.01 -14.12 2.24
CA GLU A 635 13.41 -13.87 3.62
C GLU A 635 13.20 -12.41 3.99
N LYS A 636 13.18 -12.07 5.29
CA LYS A 636 13.01 -10.69 5.76
C LYS A 636 14.30 -9.87 5.53
N SER A 637 14.49 -9.45 4.28
CA SER A 637 15.56 -8.55 3.88
C SER A 637 15.23 -7.09 4.23
N ASN A 638 16.27 -6.24 4.25
CA ASN A 638 16.11 -4.78 4.25
C ASN A 638 16.08 -4.20 2.82
N LEU A 639 16.13 -5.06 1.78
CA LEU A 639 16.11 -4.66 0.38
C LEU A 639 14.81 -3.90 0.07
N ASP A 640 14.95 -2.63 -0.30
CA ASP A 640 13.89 -1.73 -0.74
C ASP A 640 14.17 -1.18 -2.15
N THR A 641 13.32 -0.28 -2.63
CA THR A 641 13.50 0.34 -3.95
C THR A 641 14.83 1.11 -4.03
N VAL A 642 15.20 1.85 -2.98
CA VAL A 642 16.39 2.72 -2.95
C VAL A 642 17.68 1.89 -2.95
N MET A 643 17.74 0.78 -2.22
CA MET A 643 18.86 -0.16 -2.22
C MET A 643 19.09 -0.77 -3.62
N LEU A 644 18.01 -1.10 -4.35
CA LEU A 644 18.10 -1.60 -5.72
C LEU A 644 18.61 -0.53 -6.70
N LEU A 645 18.17 0.73 -6.56
CA LEU A 645 18.72 1.85 -7.34
C LEU A 645 20.21 2.06 -7.06
N LYS A 646 20.62 2.00 -5.78
CA LYS A 646 22.03 2.10 -5.36
C LYS A 646 22.88 1.00 -5.99
N GLN A 647 22.42 -0.25 -5.93
CA GLN A 647 23.09 -1.37 -6.59
C GLN A 647 23.19 -1.17 -8.11
N TYR A 648 22.17 -0.56 -8.75
CA TYR A 648 22.15 -0.27 -10.18
C TYR A 648 23.07 0.89 -10.63
N ILE A 649 23.35 1.88 -9.76
CA ILE A 649 24.25 3.01 -10.07
C ILE A 649 25.70 2.79 -9.62
N LYS A 650 25.95 1.93 -8.64
CA LYS A 650 27.25 1.72 -7.97
C LYS A 650 28.44 1.58 -8.93
N ASP A 651 28.28 0.81 -10.00
CA ASP A 651 29.37 0.50 -10.93
C ASP A 651 29.46 1.48 -12.11
N LYS A 652 28.51 2.41 -12.27
CA LYS A 652 28.51 3.40 -13.35
C LYS A 652 29.52 4.53 -13.08
N ASP A 653 30.11 5.07 -14.15
CA ASP A 653 30.93 6.29 -14.05
C ASP A 653 30.08 7.56 -13.96
N ASN A 654 28.94 7.57 -14.65
CA ASN A 654 27.98 8.66 -14.71
C ASN A 654 26.58 8.13 -15.06
N CYS A 655 25.55 8.92 -14.76
CA CYS A 655 24.14 8.64 -15.08
C CYS A 655 23.33 9.95 -15.13
N THR A 656 22.09 9.89 -15.60
CA THR A 656 21.13 11.03 -15.53
C THR A 656 20.03 10.78 -14.50
N PHE A 657 19.34 11.84 -14.07
CA PHE A 657 18.16 11.71 -13.22
C PHE A 657 17.07 10.90 -13.94
N ASP A 658 16.81 11.20 -15.22
CA ASP A 658 15.74 10.54 -15.97
C ASP A 658 16.06 9.05 -16.24
N GLU A 659 17.32 8.65 -16.39
CA GLU A 659 17.74 7.24 -16.47
C GLU A 659 17.38 6.46 -15.20
N VAL A 660 17.70 7.00 -14.02
CA VAL A 660 17.39 6.37 -12.73
C VAL A 660 15.89 6.48 -12.40
N ALA A 661 15.20 7.53 -12.87
CA ALA A 661 13.75 7.64 -12.77
C ALA A 661 13.01 6.60 -13.60
N ASN A 662 13.51 6.26 -14.79
CA ASN A 662 12.99 5.14 -15.57
C ASN A 662 13.18 3.81 -14.83
N LYS A 663 14.32 3.61 -14.14
CA LYS A 663 14.53 2.41 -13.30
C LYS A 663 13.59 2.33 -12.10
N VAL A 664 13.17 3.46 -11.52
CA VAL A 664 12.10 3.47 -10.49
C VAL A 664 10.75 3.05 -11.07
N VAL A 665 10.39 3.54 -12.27
CA VAL A 665 9.15 3.13 -12.93
C VAL A 665 9.17 1.63 -13.30
N GLU A 666 10.33 1.09 -13.68
CA GLU A 666 10.53 -0.36 -13.88
C GLU A 666 10.28 -1.14 -12.57
N LEU A 667 10.91 -0.71 -11.46
CA LEU A 667 10.86 -1.43 -10.17
C LEU A 667 9.55 -1.24 -9.37
N THR A 668 8.74 -0.22 -9.66
CA THR A 668 7.56 0.14 -8.84
C THR A 668 6.30 0.49 -9.63
N GLY A 669 6.36 0.54 -10.96
CA GLY A 669 5.31 1.04 -11.85
C GLY A 669 4.97 2.53 -11.73
N GLU A 670 5.53 3.23 -10.74
CA GLU A 670 5.13 4.58 -10.34
C GLU A 670 6.31 5.57 -10.38
N LYS A 671 6.04 6.87 -10.56
CA LYS A 671 7.09 7.90 -10.69
C LYS A 671 7.49 8.51 -9.35
N ASN A 672 8.21 7.76 -8.52
CA ASN A 672 8.72 8.29 -7.25
C ASN A 672 10.06 9.05 -7.42
N ARG A 673 9.99 10.38 -7.56
CA ARG A 673 11.18 11.25 -7.65
C ARG A 673 12.04 11.27 -6.39
N GLN A 674 11.49 10.95 -5.21
CA GLN A 674 12.24 10.97 -3.95
C GLN A 674 13.25 9.83 -3.91
N TYR A 675 12.86 8.61 -4.30
CA TYR A 675 13.77 7.46 -4.37
C TYR A 675 14.94 7.71 -5.34
N VAL A 676 14.65 8.31 -6.50
CA VAL A 676 15.67 8.67 -7.50
C VAL A 676 16.72 9.60 -6.90
N PHE A 677 16.28 10.70 -6.28
CA PHE A 677 17.21 11.65 -5.66
C PHE A 677 17.93 11.05 -4.46
N GLN A 678 17.26 10.28 -3.60
CA GLN A 678 17.89 9.66 -2.44
C GLN A 678 19.03 8.71 -2.85
N ALA A 679 18.79 7.79 -3.80
CA ALA A 679 19.84 6.92 -4.32
C ALA A 679 21.00 7.72 -4.96
N LEU A 680 20.68 8.72 -5.78
CA LEU A 680 21.67 9.53 -6.50
C LEU A 680 22.53 10.41 -5.58
N TYR A 681 21.95 11.11 -4.59
CA TYR A 681 22.71 11.98 -3.69
C TYR A 681 23.49 11.19 -2.63
N ASP A 682 23.02 10.01 -2.22
CA ASP A 682 23.72 9.16 -1.28
C ASP A 682 24.99 8.54 -1.90
N ASP A 683 24.92 8.06 -3.14
CA ASP A 683 25.97 7.22 -3.73
C ASP A 683 26.76 7.94 -4.86
N MET A 684 26.22 8.97 -5.51
CA MET A 684 26.84 9.74 -6.61
C MET A 684 26.99 11.24 -6.26
N VAL A 685 27.59 12.02 -7.15
CA VAL A 685 27.72 13.49 -7.03
C VAL A 685 27.01 14.17 -8.20
N ARG A 686 26.09 15.10 -7.92
CA ARG A 686 25.40 15.91 -8.92
C ARG A 686 26.35 16.95 -9.51
N VAL A 687 26.44 17.06 -10.84
CA VAL A 687 27.30 18.05 -11.51
C VAL A 687 26.51 19.13 -12.25
N ASP A 688 25.29 18.84 -12.70
CA ASP A 688 24.36 19.83 -13.24
C ASP A 688 22.88 19.51 -12.92
N LYS A 689 21.95 20.08 -13.69
CA LYS A 689 20.51 19.88 -13.51
C LYS A 689 20.09 18.40 -13.58
N ASP A 690 20.73 17.59 -14.41
CA ASP A 690 20.34 16.21 -14.73
C ASP A 690 21.48 15.19 -14.55
N HIS A 691 22.74 15.58 -14.77
CA HIS A 691 23.88 14.65 -14.73
C HIS A 691 24.46 14.45 -13.33
N PHE A 692 24.81 13.19 -13.04
CA PHE A 692 25.50 12.74 -11.84
C PHE A 692 26.74 11.92 -12.23
N VAL A 693 27.82 12.03 -11.45
CA VAL A 693 29.09 11.30 -11.64
C VAL A 693 29.44 10.49 -10.40
N ALA A 694 30.18 9.41 -10.58
CA ALA A 694 30.67 8.61 -9.46
C ALA A 694 31.67 9.39 -8.61
N ASN A 695 31.70 9.11 -7.30
CA ASN A 695 32.54 9.80 -6.31
C ASN A 695 34.03 9.87 -6.72
N ARG A 696 34.52 8.90 -7.51
CA ARG A 696 35.89 8.85 -8.07
C ARG A 696 36.25 9.98 -9.03
N PHE A 697 35.27 10.72 -9.57
CA PHE A 697 35.49 11.88 -10.46
C PHE A 697 35.47 13.23 -9.73
N VAL A 698 35.46 13.22 -8.39
CA VAL A 698 35.39 14.44 -7.57
C VAL A 698 36.33 14.35 -6.37
N ASN A 699 37.24 15.31 -6.23
CA ASN A 699 38.20 15.38 -5.14
C ASN A 699 37.97 16.64 -4.30
N PHE A 700 37.13 16.56 -3.27
CA PHE A 700 36.80 17.71 -2.42
C PHE A 700 37.84 17.95 -1.32
N SER A 701 38.50 19.11 -1.34
CA SER A 701 39.23 19.64 -0.18
C SER A 701 38.24 20.12 0.91
N ILE A 702 37.67 19.18 1.68
CA ILE A 702 36.52 19.45 2.57
C ILE A 702 36.75 20.64 3.49
N ASP A 703 37.89 20.72 4.17
CA ASP A 703 38.18 21.78 5.15
C ASP A 703 38.45 23.15 4.49
N GLU A 704 38.96 23.17 3.26
CA GLU A 704 39.09 24.41 2.45
C GLU A 704 37.71 24.92 2.02
N ILE A 705 36.86 24.02 1.52
CA ILE A 705 35.50 24.36 1.05
C ILE A 705 34.63 24.84 2.22
N ASP A 706 34.69 24.18 3.37
CA ASP A 706 34.01 24.61 4.60
C ASP A 706 34.56 25.94 5.15
N THR A 707 35.80 26.30 4.82
CA THR A 707 36.38 27.62 5.15
C THR A 707 35.90 28.70 4.18
N VAL A 708 35.76 28.38 2.89
CA VAL A 708 35.13 29.27 1.89
C VAL A 708 33.67 29.52 2.23
N LEU A 709 32.91 28.49 2.61
CA LEU A 709 31.50 28.61 2.99
C LEU A 709 31.28 29.47 4.25
N ALA A 710 32.21 29.45 5.21
CA ALA A 710 32.17 30.35 6.37
C ALA A 710 32.29 31.84 5.99
N GLY A 711 32.85 32.16 4.82
CA GLY A 711 32.83 33.53 4.28
C GLY A 711 31.48 33.97 3.70
N PHE A 712 30.58 33.03 3.37
CA PHE A 712 29.22 33.32 2.90
C PHE A 712 28.16 33.17 3.99
N ILE A 713 28.35 32.22 4.92
CA ILE A 713 27.37 31.84 5.94
C ILE A 713 27.77 32.45 7.28
N THR A 714 27.47 33.74 7.44
CA THR A 714 27.76 34.55 8.63
C THR A 714 26.72 34.43 9.75
N ASP A 715 25.51 33.97 9.42
CA ASP A 715 24.33 34.08 10.29
C ASP A 715 23.68 32.72 10.58
N ASN A 716 24.51 31.68 10.79
CA ASN A 716 24.19 30.26 10.96
C ASN A 716 23.60 29.58 9.70
N PHE A 717 22.90 30.31 8.83
CA PHE A 717 22.32 29.77 7.60
C PHE A 717 22.06 30.84 6.52
N ARG A 718 22.04 30.40 5.25
CA ARG A 718 21.77 31.22 4.05
C ARG A 718 20.95 30.42 3.02
N ALA A 719 20.36 31.11 2.03
CA ALA A 719 19.83 30.42 0.86
C ALA A 719 21.01 29.87 0.03
N ILE A 720 20.87 28.70 -0.60
CA ILE A 720 21.98 28.14 -1.41
C ILE A 720 22.38 29.06 -2.57
N ARG A 721 21.45 29.88 -3.07
CA ARG A 721 21.68 30.90 -4.11
C ARG A 721 22.29 32.21 -3.61
N ASP A 722 22.56 32.36 -2.31
CA ASP A 722 23.36 33.46 -1.77
C ASP A 722 24.87 33.26 -2.08
N VAL A 723 25.30 32.05 -2.46
CA VAL A 723 26.66 31.77 -2.95
C VAL A 723 26.79 32.20 -4.42
N THR A 724 26.87 33.51 -4.63
CA THR A 724 26.82 34.14 -5.97
C THR A 724 28.08 33.94 -6.83
N THR A 725 29.17 33.45 -6.25
CA THR A 725 30.44 33.20 -6.96
C THR A 725 31.14 31.95 -6.45
N PHE A 726 31.73 31.20 -7.38
CA PHE A 726 32.49 29.98 -7.12
C PHE A 726 34.00 30.16 -7.30
N ALA A 727 34.48 31.37 -7.58
CA ALA A 727 35.89 31.64 -7.90
C ALA A 727 36.88 31.36 -6.75
N MET A 728 36.40 31.30 -5.51
CA MET A 728 37.20 30.96 -4.32
C MET A 728 37.22 29.45 -4.01
N PHE A 729 36.42 28.63 -4.68
CA PHE A 729 36.33 27.20 -4.35
C PHE A 729 37.49 26.41 -4.99
N PRO A 730 38.13 25.47 -4.26
CA PRO A 730 39.29 24.72 -4.74
C PRO A 730 38.92 23.76 -5.88
N LEU A 731 39.88 23.48 -6.78
CA LEU A 731 39.68 22.61 -7.94
C LEU A 731 39.41 21.16 -7.52
N CYS A 732 38.18 20.69 -7.68
CA CYS A 732 37.74 19.36 -7.26
C CYS A 732 37.53 18.37 -8.43
N GLY A 733 38.01 18.68 -9.64
CA GLY A 733 37.83 17.86 -10.84
C GLY A 733 36.52 18.11 -11.61
N GLN A 734 35.57 18.86 -11.04
CA GLN A 734 34.32 19.28 -11.68
C GLN A 734 34.18 20.81 -11.62
N ASN A 735 33.40 21.39 -12.53
CA ASN A 735 33.14 22.84 -12.53
C ASN A 735 32.15 23.22 -11.43
N TRP A 736 32.60 24.00 -10.45
CA TRP A 736 31.76 24.47 -9.35
C TRP A 736 30.55 25.27 -9.81
N ASN A 737 29.41 24.86 -9.28
CA ASN A 737 28.11 25.46 -9.48
C ASN A 737 27.17 25.02 -8.33
N HIS A 738 25.96 25.58 -8.28
CA HIS A 738 25.00 25.29 -7.21
C HIS A 738 24.62 23.81 -7.08
N TYR A 739 24.56 23.02 -8.17
CA TYR A 739 24.24 21.59 -8.10
C TYR A 739 25.39 20.76 -7.48
N LEU A 740 26.63 21.13 -7.76
CA LEU A 740 27.81 20.52 -7.12
C LEU A 740 27.87 20.90 -5.63
N LEU A 741 27.51 22.15 -5.30
CA LEU A 741 27.40 22.62 -3.93
C LEU A 741 26.27 21.92 -3.15
N GLU A 742 25.13 21.61 -3.79
CA GLU A 742 24.07 20.78 -3.19
C GLU A 742 24.63 19.42 -2.75
N SER A 743 25.33 18.70 -3.64
CA SER A 743 25.93 17.41 -3.27
C SER A 743 27.02 17.52 -2.21
N PHE A 744 27.86 18.57 -2.26
CA PHE A 744 28.86 18.81 -1.21
C PHE A 744 28.22 19.03 0.17
N CYS A 745 27.22 19.92 0.28
CA CYS A 745 26.51 20.21 1.53
C CYS A 745 25.55 19.10 1.97
N TYR A 746 25.15 18.18 1.08
CA TYR A 746 24.36 17.02 1.46
C TYR A 746 25.20 15.94 2.17
N LYS A 747 26.42 15.67 1.69
CA LYS A 747 27.17 14.45 2.03
C LYS A 747 28.62 14.65 2.53
N TYR A 748 29.29 15.75 2.16
CA TYR A 748 30.75 15.89 2.32
C TYR A 748 31.19 16.96 3.31
N SER A 749 30.47 18.09 3.38
CA SER A 749 30.76 19.17 4.32
C SER A 749 30.81 18.64 5.76
N ARG A 750 31.75 19.11 6.57
CA ARG A 750 31.81 18.80 8.01
C ARG A 750 30.92 19.75 8.79
N LYS A 751 31.00 21.06 8.51
CA LYS A 751 30.30 22.13 9.23
C LYS A 751 28.85 22.35 8.78
N TYR A 752 28.55 22.18 7.49
CA TYR A 752 27.29 22.60 6.89
C TYR A 752 26.42 21.43 6.41
N ALA A 753 25.11 21.65 6.36
CA ALA A 753 24.10 20.72 5.83
C ALA A 753 23.17 21.41 4.83
N LEU A 754 22.76 20.66 3.79
CA LEU A 754 21.72 21.06 2.85
C LEU A 754 20.33 20.72 3.41
N HIS A 755 19.45 21.72 3.52
CA HIS A 755 18.04 21.55 3.86
C HIS A 755 17.14 21.96 2.69
N VAL A 756 16.23 21.07 2.29
CA VAL A 756 15.24 21.29 1.23
C VAL A 756 13.89 20.68 1.62
N ILE A 757 12.77 21.27 1.15
CA ILE A 757 11.46 20.59 1.25
C ILE A 757 11.45 19.36 0.34
N HIS A 758 11.87 19.55 -0.91
CA HIS A 758 12.11 18.50 -1.90
C HIS A 758 13.31 18.90 -2.77
N PHE A 759 14.11 17.91 -3.17
CA PHE A 759 15.12 18.08 -4.22
C PHE A 759 14.48 18.63 -5.51
N ASN A 760 15.17 19.57 -6.14
CA ASN A 760 14.63 20.37 -7.25
C ASN A 760 15.69 20.72 -8.30
N ASP A 761 15.25 21.38 -9.36
CA ASP A 761 16.04 21.77 -10.53
C ASP A 761 16.31 23.29 -10.60
N LYS A 762 16.07 24.01 -9.50
CA LYS A 762 16.12 25.49 -9.44
C LYS A 762 17.16 26.03 -8.45
N ASN A 763 17.93 25.13 -7.83
CA ASN A 763 18.82 25.44 -6.72
C ASN A 763 18.10 26.23 -5.61
N ALA A 764 16.96 25.71 -5.16
CA ALA A 764 16.22 26.29 -4.04
C ALA A 764 16.38 25.43 -2.79
N GLY A 765 16.84 26.04 -1.70
CA GLY A 765 17.21 25.35 -0.47
C GLY A 765 17.97 26.26 0.50
N ILE A 766 18.23 25.73 1.69
CA ILE A 766 19.03 26.39 2.73
C ILE A 766 20.33 25.60 2.91
N ILE A 767 21.45 26.30 3.05
CA ILE A 767 22.65 25.74 3.67
C ILE A 767 22.71 26.31 5.10
N ALA A 768 22.79 25.43 6.10
CA ALA A 768 22.88 25.79 7.51
C ALA A 768 24.06 25.08 8.19
N GLU A 769 24.57 25.65 9.27
CA GLU A 769 25.50 24.98 10.18
C GLU A 769 24.81 23.81 10.87
N LYS A 770 25.49 22.67 11.00
CA LYS A 770 24.86 21.44 11.54
C LYS A 770 24.39 21.57 12.99
N ASP A 771 25.04 22.43 13.77
CA ASP A 771 24.68 22.69 15.16
C ASP A 771 23.51 23.69 15.28
N PHE A 772 23.10 24.34 14.18
CA PHE A 772 21.95 25.24 14.12
C PHE A 772 20.64 24.44 14.08
N ASN A 773 20.29 23.88 15.23
CA ASN A 773 19.15 22.99 15.46
C ASN A 773 17.79 23.68 15.26
N LYS A 774 17.43 23.97 14.00
CA LYS A 774 16.21 24.66 13.59
C LYS A 774 15.51 23.96 12.44
N LYS A 775 14.18 23.81 12.56
CA LYS A 775 13.35 23.27 11.48
C LYS A 775 13.32 24.23 10.31
N TYR A 776 13.12 23.70 9.10
CA TYR A 776 13.12 24.49 7.87
C TYR A 776 12.17 25.70 7.91
N ASN A 777 10.94 25.53 8.42
CA ASN A 777 9.98 26.63 8.57
C ASN A 777 10.44 27.71 9.57
N GLU A 778 11.15 27.34 10.65
CA GLU A 778 11.74 28.31 11.59
C GLU A 778 12.82 29.13 10.89
N MET A 779 13.68 28.49 10.09
CA MET A 779 14.71 29.18 9.31
C MET A 779 14.11 30.15 8.29
N LEU A 780 13.00 29.78 7.63
CA LEU A 780 12.26 30.70 6.76
C LEU A 780 11.70 31.91 7.53
N ALA A 781 11.11 31.69 8.72
CA ALA A 781 10.59 32.77 9.55
C ALA A 781 11.71 33.70 10.06
N ILE A 782 12.86 33.15 10.46
CA ILE A 782 14.04 33.91 10.87
C ILE A 782 14.61 34.72 9.68
N ALA A 783 14.65 34.16 8.47
CA ALA A 783 15.09 34.88 7.27
C ALA A 783 14.18 36.07 6.95
N LEU A 784 12.86 35.92 7.08
CA LEU A 784 11.88 36.99 6.85
C LEU A 784 11.95 38.08 7.94
N ALA A 785 12.17 37.70 9.19
CA ALA A 785 12.36 38.63 10.31
C ALA A 785 13.67 39.44 10.23
N ARG A 786 14.62 39.03 9.37
CA ARG A 786 15.85 39.77 9.01
C ARG A 786 15.66 40.77 7.85
N THR A 787 14.43 41.04 7.40
CA THR A 787 14.13 41.93 6.26
C THR A 787 12.94 42.84 6.56
N ASP A 788 12.75 43.89 5.77
CA ASP A 788 11.60 44.81 5.84
C ASP A 788 10.41 44.38 4.96
N VAL A 789 10.46 43.17 4.39
CA VAL A 789 9.43 42.65 3.46
C VAL A 789 8.06 42.57 4.16
N GLU A 790 6.99 42.93 3.46
CA GLU A 790 5.61 42.79 3.95
C GLU A 790 5.30 41.32 4.26
N LEU A 791 4.82 41.03 5.48
CA LEU A 791 4.57 39.66 5.96
C LEU A 791 3.16 39.15 5.59
N SER A 792 2.70 39.44 4.37
CA SER A 792 1.54 38.78 3.79
C SER A 792 1.97 37.50 3.04
N PRO A 793 1.21 36.39 3.10
CA PRO A 793 1.63 35.12 2.51
C PRO A 793 1.99 35.18 1.02
N GLN A 794 1.35 36.07 0.26
CA GLN A 794 1.60 36.31 -1.16
C GLN A 794 2.97 36.97 -1.39
N VAL A 795 3.30 38.03 -0.66
CA VAL A 795 4.58 38.74 -0.77
C VAL A 795 5.72 37.89 -0.21
N VAL A 796 5.50 37.23 0.93
CA VAL A 796 6.45 36.27 1.54
C VAL A 796 6.78 35.12 0.58
N GLY A 797 5.76 34.47 0.00
CA GLY A 797 5.97 33.38 -0.97
C GLY A 797 6.67 33.83 -2.26
N GLN A 798 6.45 35.08 -2.68
CA GLN A 798 7.14 35.70 -3.81
C GLN A 798 8.61 36.03 -3.49
N TYR A 799 8.90 36.55 -2.29
CA TYR A 799 10.25 36.87 -1.83
C TYR A 799 11.11 35.61 -1.67
N LEU A 800 10.64 34.62 -0.90
CA LEU A 800 11.35 33.37 -0.64
C LEU A 800 11.64 32.57 -1.93
N PHE A 801 10.77 32.69 -2.94
CA PHE A 801 11.01 32.11 -4.27
C PHE A 801 12.12 32.85 -5.03
N ASN A 802 12.12 34.19 -5.01
CA ASN A 802 13.10 35.00 -5.74
C ASN A 802 14.51 34.82 -5.19
N THR A 803 14.69 34.84 -3.86
CA THR A 803 16.00 34.63 -3.19
C THR A 803 16.49 33.19 -3.25
N GLY A 804 15.62 32.22 -3.55
CA GLY A 804 16.01 30.81 -3.66
C GLY A 804 15.92 30.03 -2.35
N TYR A 805 15.18 30.52 -1.36
CA TYR A 805 14.73 29.66 -0.27
C TYR A 805 13.74 28.59 -0.78
N LEU A 806 12.74 28.97 -1.60
CA LEU A 806 11.66 28.08 -2.04
C LEU A 806 11.65 27.81 -3.56
N ALA A 807 11.42 26.56 -3.96
CA ALA A 807 11.30 26.16 -5.38
C ALA A 807 9.97 26.58 -6.04
N LYS A 808 8.98 27.01 -5.25
CA LYS A 808 7.62 27.41 -5.66
C LYS A 808 7.16 28.60 -4.82
N ARG A 809 6.41 29.54 -5.42
CA ARG A 809 5.82 30.71 -4.72
C ARG A 809 4.67 30.35 -3.77
N LYS A 810 3.95 29.26 -4.05
CA LYS A 810 2.90 28.71 -3.18
C LYS A 810 3.51 27.59 -2.31
N TYR A 811 3.31 27.69 -1.01
CA TYR A 811 3.63 26.67 -0.01
C TYR A 811 2.57 26.72 1.09
N VAL A 812 2.24 25.58 1.70
CA VAL A 812 1.07 25.45 2.60
C VAL A 812 1.24 26.29 3.86
N ASN A 813 2.44 26.25 4.45
CA ASN A 813 2.71 26.83 5.77
C ASN A 813 3.09 28.32 5.71
N LEU A 814 2.82 29.02 4.60
CA LEU A 814 3.18 30.44 4.46
C LEU A 814 2.51 31.33 5.51
N SER A 815 1.28 31.03 5.92
CA SER A 815 0.58 31.78 6.98
C SER A 815 1.25 31.60 8.36
N GLU A 816 1.60 30.35 8.71
CA GLU A 816 2.35 30.00 9.93
C GLU A 816 3.71 30.71 9.97
N ILE A 817 4.47 30.61 8.87
CA ILE A 817 5.79 31.24 8.72
C ILE A 817 5.70 32.77 8.80
N SER A 818 4.68 33.37 8.19
CA SER A 818 4.46 34.82 8.23
C SER A 818 4.12 35.30 9.65
N GLN A 819 3.23 34.60 10.35
CA GLN A 819 2.89 34.88 11.74
C GLN A 819 4.12 34.76 12.65
N ARG A 820 4.91 33.68 12.52
CA ARG A 820 6.13 33.52 13.33
C ARG A 820 7.20 34.56 13.00
N ALA A 821 7.27 35.05 11.75
CA ALA A 821 8.13 36.17 11.38
C ALA A 821 7.66 37.51 11.98
N ILE A 822 6.35 37.73 12.16
CA ILE A 822 5.81 38.92 12.85
C ILE A 822 6.22 38.90 14.33
N GLU A 823 6.16 37.73 14.98
CA GLU A 823 6.61 37.55 16.37
C GLU A 823 8.11 37.81 16.51
N LEU A 824 8.94 37.19 15.65
CA LEU A 824 10.39 37.39 15.62
C LEU A 824 10.82 38.83 15.26
N ARG A 825 9.94 39.66 14.68
CA ARG A 825 10.17 41.12 14.49
C ARG A 825 9.78 41.97 15.71
N LYS A 826 9.02 41.43 16.66
CA LYS A 826 8.66 42.08 17.95
C LYS A 826 9.61 41.69 19.09
N GLU A 827 10.30 40.57 18.94
CA GLU A 827 11.37 40.08 19.82
C GLU A 827 12.73 40.76 19.52
N ARG A 828 12.74 41.88 18.76
CA ARG A 828 13.90 42.62 18.23
C ARG A 828 13.77 44.11 18.50
#